data_AF-L5M1Q4-F1
#
_entry.id   AF-L5M1Q4-F1
#
_cell.length_a   1.000
_cell.length_b   1.000
_cell.length_c   1.000
_cell.angle_alpha   90.00
_cell.angle_beta   90.00
_cell.angle_gamma   90.00
#
_symmetry.space_group_name_H-M   'P 1'
#
loop_
_entity.id
_entity.type
_entity.pdbx_description
1 polymer ?
#
loop_
_entity_poly.entity_id
_entity_poly.type
_entity_poly.pdbx_seq_one_letter_code
_entity_poly.pdbx_strand_id
1 'polypeptide(L)'
;MQAPIHPELQAEESLFHRSIMDLGFCNVILVKEENTRVQDVISGRAPGGAGEGQVPSSVKKEVQRILGHIQAPPRPFLLRLFSWVVLRFLNCLFLNVQLHKGHMKMVHKAAQTGSPLVLLSTHKSLLDGLLLPFVLLSQGLGVVRVAWDPCACSPILRALLRKLGVLFLPPEANLSLDSSEGILARAVVQAVVEQLLVSGQPLLIFLEELPGTQGPWLSALGQAWLGLVVQAVQMGVVQDAMLVPVAITYDLVPDACDTYHATAPRGLWTGALAVLRSLRGWCRGPQVCVRVHLAQPFSLQEYTINSRSCWGSRQTMEQLLQPIVLGRSTVVPDTEKEQEWTPITGPLLALKEEDQLLVRRLSRHILNASVASSAVMSTAIMATLLLFKHQKGVYLSQLLGEFSWLTEETLLRGFDVGFSGQLRCLVRHTLSLLRAHVALLRIHQGDLLVVTRPGPGLMHLARLSTQLLPAFLSEALGACAVRALLASKVPPEGPWELQGIELLSQNELYRQVLLLLHLLPQDMLLLQPCQSSYCYCQEVLDRLIQCGLLVAEETPGSRQACDTGRQRLRAKLLWKQSGDFTDSDSDSDDFEEAEGRYFRLSQQSRCPDFFLFLCRLLNPLLKAFAQAATFLHQGQLPDTESGYVEQLLQFLQATAQEDGFFECADPSLAIKAVWTFRDLGVLQQKPSPAGPMLHLSPTFARQDNQEKLEQFIQQFICG
;
A
#
# COMPACT_ATOMS: atom_id res chain seq x y z
N MET A 1 -35.07 -22.15 -18.42
CA MET A 1 -34.09 -23.24 -18.58
C MET A 1 -33.16 -23.20 -17.37
N GLN A 2 -33.35 -24.12 -16.42
CA GLN A 2 -32.47 -24.25 -15.26
C GLN A 2 -31.09 -24.71 -15.76
N ALA A 3 -30.05 -23.91 -15.52
CA ALA A 3 -28.68 -24.30 -15.80
C ALA A 3 -28.30 -25.48 -14.88
N PRO A 4 -27.59 -26.50 -15.38
CA PRO A 4 -27.16 -27.62 -14.56
C PRO A 4 -26.15 -27.13 -13.52
N ILE A 5 -26.38 -27.50 -12.27
CA ILE A 5 -25.44 -27.31 -11.17
C ILE A 5 -24.20 -28.16 -11.50
N HIS A 6 -23.03 -27.54 -11.63
CA HIS A 6 -21.78 -28.23 -11.95
C HIS A 6 -21.47 -29.31 -10.89
N PRO A 7 -21.12 -30.55 -11.27
CA PRO A 7 -20.82 -31.63 -10.33
C PRO A 7 -19.59 -31.37 -9.44
N GLU A 8 -18.67 -30.49 -9.86
CA GLU A 8 -17.53 -30.04 -9.05
C GLU A 8 -17.94 -29.23 -7.81
N LEU A 9 -19.02 -28.44 -7.90
CA LEU A 9 -19.56 -27.69 -6.76
C LEU A 9 -20.14 -28.61 -5.68
N GLN A 10 -20.77 -29.73 -6.06
CA GLN A 10 -21.26 -30.73 -5.11
C GLN A 10 -20.11 -31.49 -4.43
N ALA A 11 -19.03 -31.76 -5.18
CA ALA A 11 -17.82 -32.37 -4.63
C ALA A 11 -17.11 -31.43 -3.64
N GLU A 12 -16.96 -30.15 -3.97
CA GLU A 12 -16.40 -29.13 -3.07
C GLU A 12 -17.30 -28.85 -1.86
N GLU A 13 -18.63 -28.77 -2.01
CA GLU A 13 -19.57 -28.66 -0.88
C GLU A 13 -19.45 -29.89 0.05
N SER A 14 -19.29 -31.11 -0.49
CA SER A 14 -19.15 -32.33 0.31
C SER A 14 -17.79 -32.45 1.03
N LEU A 15 -16.69 -32.03 0.38
CA LEU A 15 -15.36 -31.96 0.97
C LEU A 15 -15.28 -30.86 2.02
N PHE A 16 -15.94 -29.72 1.80
CA PHE A 16 -16.07 -28.62 2.75
C PHE A 16 -16.85 -29.05 4.01
N HIS A 17 -17.98 -29.77 3.84
CA HIS A 17 -18.72 -30.31 4.97
C HIS A 17 -17.94 -31.36 5.78
N ARG A 18 -17.11 -32.18 5.14
CA ARG A 18 -16.17 -33.10 5.81
C ARG A 18 -15.04 -32.36 6.54
N SER A 19 -14.38 -31.41 5.88
CA SER A 19 -13.27 -30.64 6.47
C SER A 19 -13.71 -29.79 7.65
N ILE A 20 -14.95 -29.30 7.68
CA ILE A 20 -15.53 -28.59 8.84
C ILE A 20 -15.78 -29.52 10.04
N MET A 21 -16.00 -30.82 9.82
CA MET A 21 -16.20 -31.77 10.92
C MET A 21 -14.90 -32.13 11.65
N ASP A 22 -13.76 -32.08 10.94
CA ASP A 22 -12.43 -32.43 11.48
C ASP A 22 -11.67 -31.25 12.10
N LEU A 23 -12.19 -30.02 11.95
CA LEU A 23 -11.63 -28.84 12.63
C LEU A 23 -12.06 -28.87 14.10
N GLY A 24 -11.16 -29.34 14.97
CA GLY A 24 -11.34 -29.31 16.42
C GLY A 24 -11.67 -27.90 16.93
N PHE A 25 -12.96 -27.62 17.11
CA PHE A 25 -13.48 -26.35 17.65
C PHE A 25 -13.25 -26.27 19.16
N CYS A 26 -12.00 -26.35 19.60
CA CYS A 26 -11.61 -26.14 20.99
C CYS A 26 -10.72 -24.90 21.06
N ASN A 27 -11.30 -23.78 21.51
CA ASN A 27 -10.85 -23.06 22.71
C ASN A 27 -11.41 -21.64 22.70
N VAL A 28 -12.26 -21.38 23.70
CA VAL A 28 -12.52 -20.04 24.20
C VAL A 28 -11.20 -19.52 24.75
N ILE A 29 -10.84 -18.29 24.41
CA ILE A 29 -9.74 -17.60 25.09
C ILE A 29 -10.27 -17.24 26.46
N LEU A 30 -10.07 -18.13 27.41
CA LEU A 30 -10.29 -17.86 28.81
C LEU A 30 -9.12 -17.00 29.27
N VAL A 31 -9.23 -15.69 29.07
CA VAL A 31 -8.47 -14.74 29.88
C VAL A 31 -8.98 -14.95 31.31
N LYS A 32 -8.35 -15.88 32.05
CA LYS A 32 -8.64 -16.09 33.47
C LYS A 32 -8.20 -14.83 34.23
N GLU A 33 -8.91 -14.52 35.32
CA GLU A 33 -8.63 -13.41 36.25
C GLU A 33 -7.19 -13.41 36.82
N GLU A 34 -6.40 -14.45 36.56
CA GLU A 34 -5.03 -14.72 37.02
C GLU A 34 -3.94 -14.17 36.10
N ASN A 35 -4.26 -13.49 34.99
CA ASN A 35 -3.23 -12.89 34.16
C ASN A 35 -2.54 -11.74 34.94
N THR A 36 -1.26 -11.93 35.25
CA THR A 36 -0.47 -11.12 36.18
C THR A 36 -0.55 -9.63 35.87
N ARG A 37 -0.49 -9.23 34.60
CA ARG A 37 -0.55 -7.81 34.20
C ARG A 37 -1.90 -7.15 34.46
N VAL A 38 -3.00 -7.89 34.27
CA VAL A 38 -4.34 -7.36 34.58
C VAL A 38 -4.47 -7.22 36.10
N GLN A 39 -3.90 -8.14 36.88
CA GLN A 39 -3.83 -8.02 38.34
C GLN A 39 -2.92 -6.87 38.79
N ASP A 40 -1.80 -6.62 38.12
CA ASP A 40 -0.87 -5.53 38.42
C ASP A 40 -1.53 -4.16 38.22
N VAL A 41 -2.28 -3.98 37.12
CA VAL A 41 -3.05 -2.75 36.87
C VAL A 41 -4.21 -2.60 37.86
N ILE A 42 -4.87 -3.71 38.22
CA ILE A 42 -5.94 -3.72 39.22
C ILE A 42 -5.41 -3.40 40.62
N SER A 43 -4.23 -3.92 40.98
CA SER A 43 -3.60 -3.72 42.30
C SER A 43 -3.00 -2.32 42.44
N GLY A 44 -2.44 -1.74 41.37
CA GLY A 44 -2.00 -0.34 41.35
C GLY A 44 -3.15 0.68 41.43
N ARG A 45 -4.39 0.26 41.15
CA ARG A 45 -5.62 1.07 41.31
C ARG A 45 -6.23 0.95 42.71
N ALA A 46 -5.82 -0.03 43.50
CA ALA A 46 -6.25 -0.16 44.89
C ALA A 46 -5.52 0.91 45.73
N PRO A 47 -6.22 1.76 46.49
CA PRO A 47 -5.55 2.73 47.36
C PRO A 47 -4.70 1.96 48.37
N GLY A 48 -3.42 2.34 48.47
CA GLY A 48 -2.46 1.72 49.38
C GLY A 48 -2.99 1.69 50.81
N GLY A 49 -3.38 0.50 51.26
CA GLY A 49 -4.01 0.30 52.56
C GLY A 49 -4.43 -1.15 52.78
N ALA A 50 -3.48 -1.94 53.29
CA ALA A 50 -3.64 -3.16 54.08
C ALA A 50 -4.70 -4.21 53.66
N GLY A 51 -4.20 -5.37 53.22
CA GLY A 51 -4.90 -6.67 53.31
C GLY A 51 -5.16 -7.33 51.96
N GLU A 52 -4.90 -8.64 51.88
CA GLU A 52 -5.40 -9.54 50.83
C GLU A 52 -6.94 -9.45 50.77
N GLY A 53 -7.46 -8.52 49.98
CA GLY A 53 -8.88 -8.20 49.87
C GLY A 53 -9.33 -8.29 48.42
N GLN A 54 -10.43 -9.01 48.21
CA GLN A 54 -11.06 -9.26 46.91
C GLN A 54 -11.05 -8.04 45.97
N VAL A 55 -10.61 -8.27 44.73
CA VAL A 55 -10.70 -7.33 43.61
C VAL A 55 -12.11 -6.69 43.56
N PRO A 56 -12.24 -5.35 43.47
CA PRO A 56 -13.54 -4.68 43.46
C PRO A 56 -14.45 -5.23 42.36
N SER A 57 -15.67 -5.64 42.73
CA SER A 57 -16.65 -6.23 41.80
C SER A 57 -17.03 -5.31 40.63
N SER A 58 -16.85 -3.99 40.77
CA SER A 58 -17.02 -2.99 39.72
C SER A 58 -15.97 -3.12 38.61
N VAL A 59 -14.70 -3.30 38.95
CA VAL A 59 -13.60 -3.45 37.99
C VAL A 59 -13.72 -4.78 37.25
N LYS A 60 -14.20 -5.84 37.92
CA LYS A 60 -14.50 -7.13 37.26
C LYS A 60 -15.57 -6.99 36.17
N LYS A 61 -16.65 -6.25 36.45
CA LYS A 61 -17.71 -5.96 35.47
C LYS A 61 -17.18 -5.12 34.31
N GLU A 62 -16.23 -4.22 34.57
CA GLU A 62 -15.57 -3.41 33.54
C GLU A 62 -14.74 -4.28 32.59
N VAL A 63 -13.86 -5.13 33.14
CA VAL A 63 -13.03 -6.05 32.36
C VAL A 63 -13.90 -7.00 31.53
N GLN A 64 -14.98 -7.54 32.11
CA GLN A 64 -15.93 -8.39 31.37
C GLN A 64 -16.66 -7.62 30.25
N ARG A 65 -16.95 -6.34 30.46
CA ARG A 65 -17.55 -5.49 29.42
C ARG A 65 -16.57 -5.27 28.28
N ILE A 66 -15.34 -4.87 28.58
CA ILE A 66 -14.27 -4.65 27.60
C ILE A 66 -13.97 -5.95 26.85
N LEU A 67 -13.86 -7.08 27.54
CA LEU A 67 -13.67 -8.39 26.92
C LEU A 67 -14.84 -8.76 26.00
N GLY A 68 -16.08 -8.48 26.41
CA GLY A 68 -17.28 -8.67 25.58
C GLY A 68 -17.36 -7.71 24.38
N HIS A 69 -16.66 -6.58 24.43
CA HIS A 69 -16.45 -5.69 23.29
C HIS A 69 -15.43 -6.27 22.30
N ILE A 70 -14.36 -6.89 22.80
CA ILE A 70 -13.26 -7.42 21.97
C ILE A 70 -13.65 -8.72 21.29
N GLN A 71 -14.17 -9.70 22.04
CA GLN A 71 -14.37 -11.06 21.53
C GLN A 71 -15.64 -11.69 22.10
N ALA A 72 -16.31 -12.52 21.29
CA ALA A 72 -17.38 -13.40 21.76
C ALA A 72 -17.03 -14.88 21.52
N PRO A 73 -17.49 -15.80 22.37
CA PRO A 73 -17.25 -17.22 22.17
C PRO A 73 -17.89 -17.68 20.85
N PRO A 74 -17.12 -18.34 19.95
CA PRO A 74 -17.64 -18.79 18.68
C PRO A 74 -18.69 -19.88 18.89
N ARG A 75 -19.81 -19.77 18.17
CA ARG A 75 -20.83 -20.83 18.14
C ARG A 75 -20.71 -21.60 16.83
N PRO A 76 -20.46 -22.93 16.87
CA PRO A 76 -20.21 -23.71 15.66
C PRO A 76 -21.40 -23.71 14.70
N PHE A 77 -22.63 -23.70 15.24
CA PHE A 77 -23.85 -23.59 14.42
C PHE A 77 -23.93 -22.25 13.65
N LEU A 78 -23.57 -21.14 14.30
CA LEU A 78 -23.58 -19.82 13.65
C LEU A 78 -22.49 -19.70 12.61
N LEU A 79 -21.30 -20.26 12.88
CA LEU A 79 -20.22 -20.34 11.89
C LEU A 79 -20.62 -21.12 10.65
N ARG A 80 -21.29 -22.27 10.81
CA ARG A 80 -21.80 -23.08 9.69
C ARG A 80 -22.85 -22.34 8.87
N LEU A 81 -23.85 -21.78 9.54
CA LEU A 81 -24.90 -21.01 8.89
C LEU A 81 -24.31 -19.81 8.13
N PHE A 82 -23.42 -19.07 8.78
CA PHE A 82 -22.77 -17.91 8.17
C PHE A 82 -21.90 -18.29 6.98
N SER A 83 -21.10 -19.36 7.10
CA SER A 83 -20.27 -19.85 5.99
C SER A 83 -21.12 -20.24 4.79
N TRP A 84 -22.27 -20.90 5.01
CA TRP A 84 -23.21 -21.22 3.93
C TRP A 84 -23.83 -19.97 3.29
N VAL A 85 -24.22 -18.98 4.10
CA VAL A 85 -24.75 -17.70 3.59
C VAL A 85 -23.69 -16.93 2.81
N VAL A 86 -22.47 -16.84 3.33
CA VAL A 86 -21.34 -16.17 2.68
C VAL A 86 -20.97 -16.87 1.38
N LEU A 87 -20.89 -18.20 1.34
CA LEU A 87 -20.64 -18.92 0.09
C LEU A 87 -21.68 -18.58 -0.98
N ARG A 88 -22.97 -18.59 -0.63
CA ARG A 88 -24.06 -18.23 -1.56
C ARG A 88 -23.92 -16.79 -2.04
N PHE A 89 -23.58 -15.88 -1.14
CA PHE A 89 -23.33 -14.48 -1.42
C PHE A 89 -22.14 -14.27 -2.37
N LEU A 90 -21.00 -14.89 -2.08
CA LEU A 90 -19.79 -14.79 -2.88
C LEU A 90 -19.97 -15.39 -4.27
N ASN A 91 -20.67 -16.53 -4.39
CA ASN A 91 -21.01 -17.14 -5.68
C ASN A 91 -21.93 -16.28 -6.55
N CYS A 92 -22.63 -15.30 -5.96
CA CYS A 92 -23.44 -14.35 -6.71
C CYS A 92 -22.62 -13.16 -7.23
N LEU A 93 -21.55 -12.79 -6.53
CA LEU A 93 -20.71 -11.62 -6.82
C LEU A 93 -19.53 -11.95 -7.72
N PHE A 94 -18.87 -13.07 -7.45
CA PHE A 94 -17.60 -13.41 -8.07
C PHE A 94 -17.80 -14.48 -9.15
N LEU A 95 -17.17 -14.26 -10.30
CA LEU A 95 -17.04 -15.26 -11.35
C LEU A 95 -16.08 -16.37 -10.88
N ASN A 96 -14.97 -15.96 -10.27
CA ASN A 96 -13.90 -16.85 -9.83
C ASN A 96 -13.12 -16.23 -8.67
N VAL A 97 -12.79 -17.06 -7.67
CA VAL A 97 -11.87 -16.72 -6.58
C VAL A 97 -10.66 -17.64 -6.70
N GLN A 98 -9.53 -17.07 -7.09
CA GLN A 98 -8.30 -17.82 -7.33
C GLN A 98 -7.37 -17.74 -6.13
N LEU A 99 -6.96 -18.91 -5.65
CA LEU A 99 -5.95 -19.06 -4.60
C LEU A 99 -4.91 -20.07 -5.06
N HIS A 100 -3.64 -19.69 -5.00
CA HIS A 100 -2.56 -20.57 -5.44
C HIS A 100 -2.28 -21.66 -4.39
N LYS A 101 -2.45 -22.94 -4.78
CA LYS A 101 -2.24 -24.10 -3.91
C LYS A 101 -0.82 -24.19 -3.34
N GLY A 102 0.19 -23.75 -4.11
CA GLY A 102 1.59 -23.74 -3.65
C GLY A 102 1.80 -22.82 -2.44
N HIS A 103 1.16 -21.64 -2.44
CA HIS A 103 1.28 -20.70 -1.33
C HIS A 103 0.59 -21.25 -0.07
N MET A 104 -0.55 -21.93 -0.24
CA MET A 104 -1.20 -22.59 0.90
C MET A 104 -0.35 -23.71 1.51
N LYS A 105 0.36 -24.50 0.70
CA LYS A 105 1.29 -25.53 1.23
C LYS A 105 2.42 -24.91 2.05
N MET A 106 2.92 -23.76 1.62
CA MET A 106 3.94 -23.00 2.33
C MET A 106 3.41 -22.48 3.68
N VAL A 107 2.20 -21.92 3.71
CA VAL A 107 1.56 -21.45 4.95
C VAL A 107 1.26 -22.62 5.90
N HIS A 108 0.77 -23.75 5.38
CA HIS A 108 0.57 -24.97 6.18
C HIS A 108 1.86 -25.50 6.78
N LYS A 109 2.97 -25.45 6.04
CA LYS A 109 4.30 -25.80 6.54
C LYS A 109 4.75 -24.85 7.67
N ALA A 110 4.48 -23.55 7.53
CA ALA A 110 4.76 -22.58 8.59
C ALA A 110 3.87 -22.77 9.83
N ALA A 111 2.61 -23.16 9.65
CA ALA A 111 1.72 -23.46 10.77
C ALA A 111 2.18 -24.73 11.56
N GLN A 112 2.88 -25.65 10.90
CA GLN A 112 3.41 -26.87 11.53
C GLN A 112 4.66 -26.64 12.38
N THR A 113 5.34 -25.50 12.26
CA THR A 113 6.58 -25.24 13.02
C THR A 113 6.32 -24.89 14.50
N GLY A 114 5.06 -24.76 14.92
CA GLY A 114 4.67 -24.51 16.31
C GLY A 114 4.64 -23.04 16.73
N SER A 115 5.05 -22.12 15.86
CA SER A 115 4.97 -20.67 16.08
C SER A 115 3.60 -20.13 15.63
N PRO A 116 3.01 -19.12 16.33
CA PRO A 116 1.75 -18.51 15.92
C PRO A 116 1.87 -17.84 14.55
N LEU A 117 0.81 -17.97 13.76
CA LEU A 117 0.71 -17.42 12.42
C LEU A 117 -0.01 -16.07 12.44
N VAL A 118 0.63 -15.03 11.94
CA VAL A 118 0.04 -13.69 11.79
C VAL A 118 0.01 -13.32 10.31
N LEU A 119 -1.19 -13.27 9.74
CA LEU A 119 -1.49 -12.90 8.38
C LEU A 119 -1.68 -11.38 8.30
N LEU A 120 -0.94 -10.72 7.42
CA LEU A 120 -0.92 -9.26 7.31
C LEU A 120 -1.31 -8.88 5.88
N SER A 121 -2.50 -8.29 5.72
CA SER A 121 -3.13 -8.11 4.41
C SER A 121 -3.26 -6.66 3.95
N THR A 122 -3.18 -6.47 2.63
CA THR A 122 -3.75 -5.30 1.95
C THR A 122 -5.28 -5.25 2.09
N HIS A 123 -5.89 -4.08 1.93
CA HIS A 123 -7.33 -3.86 2.11
C HIS A 123 -7.86 -3.02 0.95
N LYS A 124 -8.50 -3.67 -0.03
CA LYS A 124 -9.05 -3.05 -1.24
C LYS A 124 -10.56 -2.87 -1.16
N SER A 125 -11.25 -3.70 -0.39
CA SER A 125 -12.71 -3.64 -0.21
C SER A 125 -13.10 -4.08 1.20
N LEU A 126 -14.23 -3.57 1.70
CA LEU A 126 -14.83 -4.12 2.93
C LEU A 126 -15.14 -5.62 2.83
N LEU A 127 -15.31 -6.14 1.60
CA LEU A 127 -15.52 -7.56 1.38
C LEU A 127 -14.31 -8.41 1.77
N ASP A 128 -13.11 -7.83 1.84
CA ASP A 128 -11.87 -8.53 2.20
C ASP A 128 -11.97 -9.18 3.59
N GLY A 129 -12.63 -8.50 4.52
CA GLY A 129 -12.90 -9.00 5.87
C GLY A 129 -13.78 -10.22 5.96
N LEU A 130 -14.57 -10.48 4.92
CA LEU A 130 -15.44 -11.64 4.82
C LEU A 130 -14.81 -12.71 3.92
N LEU A 131 -14.19 -12.28 2.82
CA LEU A 131 -13.62 -13.15 1.80
C LEU A 131 -12.38 -13.88 2.32
N LEU A 132 -11.40 -13.17 2.88
CA LEU A 132 -10.15 -13.81 3.33
C LEU A 132 -10.37 -14.87 4.40
N PRO A 133 -11.08 -14.59 5.52
CA PRO A 133 -11.27 -15.60 6.56
C PRO A 133 -12.07 -16.79 6.04
N PHE A 134 -13.04 -16.56 5.15
CA PHE A 134 -13.81 -17.63 4.51
C PHE A 134 -12.93 -18.52 3.63
N VAL A 135 -12.10 -17.92 2.77
CA VAL A 135 -11.18 -18.64 1.90
C VAL A 135 -10.16 -19.42 2.73
N LEU A 136 -9.55 -18.81 3.74
CA LEU A 136 -8.55 -19.47 4.59
C LEU A 136 -9.16 -20.60 5.44
N LEU A 137 -10.40 -20.42 5.92
CA LEU A 137 -11.17 -21.47 6.60
C LEU A 137 -11.43 -22.65 5.67
N SER A 138 -11.79 -22.39 4.41
CA SER A 138 -12.03 -23.44 3.39
C SER A 138 -10.78 -24.27 3.08
N GLN A 139 -9.59 -23.71 3.28
CA GLN A 139 -8.31 -24.38 3.07
C GLN A 139 -7.75 -25.08 4.32
N GLY A 140 -8.52 -25.12 5.42
CA GLY A 140 -8.16 -25.86 6.62
C GLY A 140 -7.20 -25.15 7.58
N LEU A 141 -6.99 -23.83 7.47
CA LEU A 141 -6.19 -23.06 8.46
C LEU A 141 -6.93 -22.83 9.79
N GLY A 142 -8.18 -23.28 9.90
CA GLY A 142 -9.02 -23.06 11.07
C GLY A 142 -9.68 -21.69 11.09
N VAL A 143 -10.28 -21.33 12.23
CA VAL A 143 -11.00 -20.06 12.39
C VAL A 143 -9.99 -18.93 12.58
N VAL A 144 -9.77 -18.16 11.52
CA VAL A 144 -8.89 -16.97 11.54
C VAL A 144 -9.56 -15.84 12.30
N ARG A 145 -8.84 -15.27 13.27
CA ARG A 145 -9.28 -14.09 14.02
C ARG A 145 -8.95 -12.84 13.24
N VAL A 146 -9.90 -11.96 13.02
CA VAL A 146 -9.70 -10.79 12.16
C VAL A 146 -9.72 -9.52 12.99
N ALA A 147 -8.66 -8.73 12.96
CA ALA A 147 -8.68 -7.38 13.51
C ALA A 147 -9.47 -6.47 12.56
N TRP A 148 -10.58 -5.90 13.03
CA TRP A 148 -11.48 -5.08 12.21
C TRP A 148 -11.83 -3.76 12.89
N ASP A 149 -12.04 -2.71 12.10
CA ASP A 149 -12.43 -1.39 12.60
C ASP A 149 -13.91 -1.37 13.01
N PRO A 150 -14.25 -1.02 14.27
CA PRO A 150 -15.65 -0.87 14.69
C PRO A 150 -16.46 0.12 13.85
N CYS A 151 -15.87 1.17 13.28
CA CYS A 151 -16.58 2.28 12.62
C CYS A 151 -17.38 1.86 11.36
N ALA A 152 -16.97 0.77 10.70
CA ALA A 152 -17.59 0.32 9.45
C ALA A 152 -18.86 -0.53 9.62
N CYS A 153 -19.24 -0.92 10.85
CA CYS A 153 -20.26 -1.96 11.09
C CYS A 153 -21.45 -1.48 11.92
N SER A 154 -22.66 -1.85 11.50
CA SER A 154 -23.88 -1.73 12.31
C SER A 154 -23.77 -2.57 13.60
N PRO A 155 -24.45 -2.19 14.71
CA PRO A 155 -24.29 -2.88 16.00
C PRO A 155 -24.70 -4.36 15.95
N ILE A 156 -25.69 -4.70 15.12
CA ILE A 156 -26.15 -6.09 14.90
C ILE A 156 -25.07 -6.88 14.16
N LEU A 157 -24.54 -6.32 13.06
CA LEU A 157 -23.46 -6.96 12.31
C LEU A 157 -22.22 -7.14 13.17
N ARG A 158 -21.87 -6.14 13.98
CA ARG A 158 -20.76 -6.20 14.94
C ARG A 158 -20.95 -7.33 15.96
N ALA A 159 -22.16 -7.55 16.46
CA ALA A 159 -22.45 -8.65 17.38
C ALA A 159 -22.35 -10.04 16.70
N LEU A 160 -22.70 -10.13 15.42
CA LEU A 160 -22.53 -11.36 14.63
C LEU A 160 -21.06 -11.63 14.32
N LEU A 161 -20.33 -10.64 13.81
CA LEU A 161 -18.90 -10.73 13.48
C LEU A 161 -18.05 -11.11 14.70
N ARG A 162 -18.37 -10.58 15.89
CA ARG A 162 -17.73 -10.99 17.16
C ARG A 162 -17.85 -12.49 17.41
N LYS A 163 -19.01 -13.09 17.12
CA LYS A 163 -19.24 -14.54 17.27
C LYS A 163 -18.55 -15.36 16.17
N LEU A 164 -18.14 -14.72 15.08
CA LEU A 164 -17.41 -15.34 13.98
C LEU A 164 -15.90 -15.24 14.17
N GLY A 165 -15.45 -14.56 15.22
CA GLY A 165 -14.05 -14.44 15.59
C GLY A 165 -13.37 -13.15 15.14
N VAL A 166 -14.15 -12.15 14.71
CA VAL A 166 -13.63 -10.79 14.49
C VAL A 166 -13.36 -10.11 15.83
N LEU A 167 -12.17 -9.53 15.94
CA LEU A 167 -11.69 -8.75 17.07
C LEU A 167 -11.90 -7.27 16.78
N PHE A 168 -12.50 -6.57 17.74
CA PHE A 168 -12.71 -5.13 17.67
C PHE A 168 -11.88 -4.45 18.75
N LEU A 169 -11.19 -3.37 18.37
CA LEU A 169 -10.50 -2.53 19.36
C LEU A 169 -11.54 -1.74 20.16
N PRO A 170 -11.49 -1.76 21.51
CA PRO A 170 -12.39 -0.95 22.33
C PRO A 170 -12.11 0.53 22.09
N PRO A 171 -13.13 1.40 21.96
CA PRO A 171 -12.92 2.84 21.80
C PRO A 171 -12.17 3.44 23.00
N GLU A 172 -12.31 2.84 24.18
CA GLU A 172 -11.62 3.24 25.41
C GLU A 172 -10.09 3.08 25.28
N ALA A 173 -9.60 2.18 24.43
CA ALA A 173 -8.17 1.98 24.22
C ALA A 173 -7.50 3.14 23.46
N ASN A 174 -8.28 3.99 22.78
CA ASN A 174 -7.80 5.19 22.09
C ASN A 174 -7.84 6.44 22.96
N LEU A 175 -8.27 6.33 24.22
CA LEU A 175 -8.23 7.44 25.18
C LEU A 175 -6.79 7.82 25.53
N SER A 176 -6.63 9.01 26.13
CA SER A 176 -5.31 9.53 26.52
C SER A 176 -4.54 8.56 27.41
N LEU A 177 -3.21 8.62 27.34
CA LEU A 177 -2.29 7.74 28.07
C LEU A 177 -2.58 7.70 29.58
N ASP A 178 -2.99 8.83 30.15
CA ASP A 178 -3.23 9.01 31.58
C ASP A 178 -4.64 8.61 32.04
N SER A 179 -5.54 8.29 31.10
CA SER A 179 -6.90 7.89 31.44
C SER A 179 -6.91 6.50 32.09
N SER A 180 -7.47 6.41 33.30
CA SER A 180 -7.56 5.13 34.02
C SER A 180 -8.36 4.06 33.26
N GLU A 181 -9.35 4.46 32.47
CA GLU A 181 -10.13 3.58 31.58
C GLU A 181 -9.29 3.11 30.38
N GLY A 182 -8.50 3.99 29.77
CA GLY A 182 -7.63 3.63 28.65
C GLY A 182 -6.44 2.75 29.05
N ILE A 183 -5.88 2.92 30.25
CA ILE A 183 -4.86 2.01 30.79
C ILE A 183 -5.44 0.59 30.94
N LEU A 184 -6.63 0.47 31.55
CA LEU A 184 -7.29 -0.82 31.72
C LEU A 184 -7.65 -1.45 30.37
N ALA A 185 -8.23 -0.69 29.45
CA ALA A 185 -8.60 -1.18 28.13
C ALA A 185 -7.39 -1.69 27.34
N ARG A 186 -6.28 -0.96 27.34
CA ARG A 186 -5.03 -1.38 26.68
C ARG A 186 -4.45 -2.65 27.30
N ALA A 187 -4.43 -2.75 28.64
CA ALA A 187 -3.97 -3.95 29.33
C ALA A 187 -4.82 -5.18 29.00
N VAL A 188 -6.15 -5.02 28.92
CA VAL A 188 -7.07 -6.12 28.53
C VAL A 188 -6.84 -6.54 27.09
N VAL A 189 -6.71 -5.60 26.15
CA VAL A 189 -6.45 -5.91 24.73
C VAL A 189 -5.11 -6.63 24.59
N GLN A 190 -4.07 -6.16 25.27
CA GLN A 190 -2.75 -6.79 25.26
C GLN A 190 -2.81 -8.23 25.79
N ALA A 191 -3.48 -8.46 26.91
CA ALA A 191 -3.69 -9.80 27.48
C ALA A 191 -4.45 -10.73 26.52
N VAL A 192 -5.43 -10.22 25.78
CA VAL A 192 -6.15 -11.00 24.76
C VAL A 192 -5.23 -11.40 23.60
N VAL A 193 -4.40 -10.48 23.10
CA VAL A 193 -3.43 -10.77 22.02
C VAL A 193 -2.39 -11.79 22.47
N GLU A 194 -1.85 -11.65 23.68
CA GLU A 194 -0.89 -12.60 24.25
C GLU A 194 -1.49 -14.01 24.32
N GLN A 195 -2.71 -14.14 24.84
CA GLN A 195 -3.40 -15.43 24.91
C GLN A 195 -3.75 -15.99 23.52
N LEU A 196 -4.10 -15.13 22.55
CA LEU A 196 -4.30 -15.51 21.15
C LEU A 196 -3.03 -16.15 20.57
N LEU A 197 -1.89 -15.49 20.74
CA LEU A 197 -0.60 -15.95 20.22
C LEU A 197 -0.15 -17.24 20.90
N VAL A 198 -0.29 -17.35 22.23
CA VAL A 198 0.02 -18.58 22.99
C VAL A 198 -0.88 -19.74 22.56
N SER A 199 -2.15 -19.47 22.26
CA SER A 199 -3.09 -20.50 21.76
C SER A 199 -2.82 -20.96 20.32
N GLY A 200 -1.89 -20.31 19.61
CA GLY A 200 -1.56 -20.62 18.22
C GLY A 200 -2.68 -20.32 17.21
N GLN A 201 -3.68 -19.50 17.58
CA GLN A 201 -4.76 -19.14 16.67
C GLN A 201 -4.27 -18.15 15.61
N PRO A 202 -4.55 -18.37 14.32
CA PRO A 202 -4.11 -17.46 13.26
C PRO A 202 -4.82 -16.11 13.36
N LEU A 203 -4.06 -15.04 13.31
CA LEU A 203 -4.53 -13.65 13.40
C LEU A 203 -4.37 -12.96 12.04
N LEU A 204 -5.42 -12.32 11.54
CA LEU A 204 -5.43 -11.51 10.32
C LEU A 204 -5.53 -10.02 10.69
N ILE A 205 -4.57 -9.22 10.23
CA ILE A 205 -4.55 -7.77 10.42
C ILE A 205 -4.49 -7.10 9.05
N PHE A 206 -5.33 -6.09 8.83
CA PHE A 206 -5.27 -5.25 7.65
C PHE A 206 -4.31 -4.09 7.90
N LEU A 207 -3.27 -3.99 7.07
CA LEU A 207 -2.26 -2.92 7.17
C LEU A 207 -2.61 -1.71 6.30
N GLU A 208 -3.52 -1.84 5.33
CA GLU A 208 -3.94 -0.76 4.44
C GLU A 208 -5.27 -0.15 4.91
N GLU A 209 -5.43 1.17 4.85
CA GLU A 209 -6.73 1.84 5.00
C GLU A 209 -7.64 1.56 3.80
N LEU A 210 -8.95 1.55 4.02
CA LEU A 210 -9.88 1.25 2.94
C LEU A 210 -9.83 2.34 1.83
N PRO A 211 -9.82 1.99 0.53
CA PRO A 211 -9.77 2.97 -0.54
C PRO A 211 -10.97 3.93 -0.47
N GLY A 212 -10.69 5.24 -0.43
CA GLY A 212 -11.70 6.29 -0.33
C GLY A 212 -11.88 6.88 1.08
N THR A 213 -11.22 6.35 2.11
CA THR A 213 -11.05 7.09 3.37
C THR A 213 -10.12 8.29 3.13
N GLN A 214 -10.48 9.46 3.67
CA GLN A 214 -9.56 10.59 3.74
C GLN A 214 -8.48 10.24 4.77
N GLY A 215 -7.31 9.80 4.31
CA GLY A 215 -6.35 9.22 5.25
C GLY A 215 -5.05 8.70 4.63
N PRO A 216 -4.02 8.46 5.49
CA PRO A 216 -2.78 7.82 5.11
C PRO A 216 -3.06 6.42 4.58
N TRP A 217 -2.21 5.94 3.66
CA TRP A 217 -2.43 4.63 3.05
C TRP A 217 -2.27 3.49 4.06
N LEU A 218 -1.38 3.67 5.04
CA LEU A 218 -1.10 2.73 6.11
C LEU A 218 -2.09 2.91 7.27
N SER A 219 -2.70 1.81 7.72
CA SER A 219 -3.71 1.84 8.78
C SER A 219 -3.11 1.99 10.16
N ALA A 220 -3.55 3.02 10.87
CA ALA A 220 -3.17 3.28 12.26
C ALA A 220 -3.70 2.19 13.20
N LEU A 221 -4.85 1.59 12.88
CA LEU A 221 -5.39 0.43 13.60
C LEU A 221 -4.55 -0.82 13.33
N GLY A 222 -4.17 -1.05 12.07
CA GLY A 222 -3.30 -2.16 11.68
C GLY A 222 -1.96 -2.12 12.41
N GLN A 223 -1.33 -0.95 12.46
CA GLN A 223 -0.11 -0.72 13.24
C GLN A 223 -0.30 -0.95 14.74
N ALA A 224 -1.45 -0.57 15.31
CA ALA A 224 -1.73 -0.79 16.73
C ALA A 224 -1.75 -2.28 17.08
N TRP A 225 -2.45 -3.09 16.29
CA TRP A 225 -2.50 -4.55 16.48
C TRP A 225 -1.14 -5.19 16.24
N LEU A 226 -0.40 -4.76 15.21
CA LEU A 226 0.95 -5.25 14.94
C LEU A 226 1.91 -4.90 16.09
N GLY A 227 1.79 -3.70 16.66
CA GLY A 227 2.56 -3.27 17.82
C GLY A 227 2.36 -4.16 19.04
N LEU A 228 1.12 -4.59 19.31
CA LEU A 228 0.83 -5.55 20.39
C LEU A 228 1.47 -6.92 20.13
N VAL A 229 1.53 -7.38 18.88
CA VAL A 229 2.21 -8.63 18.50
C VAL A 229 3.71 -8.51 18.70
N VAL A 230 4.32 -7.42 18.23
CA VAL A 230 5.75 -7.13 18.40
C VAL A 230 6.12 -7.10 19.88
N GLN A 231 5.32 -6.39 20.69
CA GLN A 231 5.53 -6.31 22.13
C GLN A 231 5.43 -7.68 22.80
N ALA A 232 4.48 -8.53 22.41
CA ALA A 232 4.33 -9.87 22.98
C ALA A 232 5.56 -10.77 22.72
N VAL A 233 6.17 -10.68 21.53
CA VAL A 233 7.39 -11.43 21.19
C VAL A 233 8.61 -10.85 21.91
N GLN A 234 8.77 -9.53 21.95
CA GLN A 234 9.88 -8.89 22.65
C GLN A 234 9.86 -9.14 24.17
N MET A 235 8.67 -9.23 24.77
CA MET A 235 8.49 -9.57 26.18
C MET A 235 8.67 -11.07 26.46
N GLY A 236 8.94 -11.89 25.44
CA GLY A 236 9.19 -13.33 25.57
C GLY A 236 7.95 -14.16 25.92
N VAL A 237 6.74 -13.62 25.71
CA VAL A 237 5.48 -14.38 25.93
C VAL A 237 5.39 -15.53 24.92
N VAL A 238 5.83 -15.28 23.70
CA VAL A 238 6.04 -16.29 22.66
C VAL A 238 7.46 -16.12 22.13
N GLN A 239 8.14 -17.25 21.84
CA GLN A 239 9.52 -17.23 21.35
C GLN A 239 9.65 -16.52 19.99
N ASP A 240 8.71 -16.77 19.07
CA ASP A 240 8.69 -16.15 17.74
C ASP A 240 7.26 -16.15 17.15
N ALA A 241 7.00 -15.32 16.14
CA ALA A 241 5.76 -15.29 15.37
C ALA A 241 6.05 -15.29 13.87
N MET A 242 5.36 -16.15 13.12
CA MET A 242 5.51 -16.23 11.66
C MET A 242 4.59 -15.22 10.99
N LEU A 243 5.18 -14.22 10.32
CA LEU A 243 4.47 -13.20 9.59
C LEU A 243 4.26 -13.62 8.14
N VAL A 244 3.01 -13.60 7.66
CA VAL A 244 2.66 -13.92 6.27
C VAL A 244 2.07 -12.67 5.61
N PRO A 245 2.77 -12.06 4.64
CA PRO A 245 2.20 -11.01 3.79
C PRO A 245 1.10 -11.59 2.90
N VAL A 246 -0.04 -10.93 2.84
CA VAL A 246 -1.23 -11.34 2.06
C VAL A 246 -1.62 -10.18 1.14
N ALA A 247 -1.87 -10.48 -0.13
CA ALA A 247 -2.40 -9.51 -1.08
C ALA A 247 -3.69 -9.99 -1.73
N ILE A 248 -4.63 -9.07 -1.90
CA ILE A 248 -5.90 -9.31 -2.59
C ILE A 248 -6.00 -8.35 -3.76
N THR A 249 -6.39 -8.90 -4.91
CA THR A 249 -6.53 -8.16 -6.16
C THR A 249 -7.87 -8.46 -6.81
N TYR A 250 -8.51 -7.42 -7.33
CA TYR A 250 -9.84 -7.45 -7.93
C TYR A 250 -9.77 -6.95 -9.37
N ASP A 251 -10.48 -7.59 -10.30
CA ASP A 251 -10.67 -7.02 -11.64
C ASP A 251 -11.35 -5.65 -11.56
N LEU A 252 -12.42 -5.56 -10.77
CA LEU A 252 -13.08 -4.31 -10.48
C LEU A 252 -13.46 -4.36 -9.00
N VAL A 253 -13.01 -3.39 -8.23
CA VAL A 253 -13.42 -3.31 -6.82
C VAL A 253 -14.94 -3.18 -6.82
N PRO A 254 -15.68 -4.10 -6.19
CA PRO A 254 -17.12 -3.95 -6.08
C PRO A 254 -17.34 -2.71 -5.21
N ASP A 255 -17.84 -1.64 -5.84
CA ASP A 255 -18.15 -0.40 -5.14
C ASP A 255 -19.06 -0.78 -3.96
N ALA A 256 -18.50 -0.70 -2.75
CA ALA A 256 -19.28 -0.66 -1.55
C ALA A 256 -20.03 0.66 -1.65
N CYS A 257 -21.22 0.60 -2.28
CA CYS A 257 -22.28 1.60 -2.37
C CYS A 257 -21.95 2.88 -1.59
N ASP A 258 -22.04 4.04 -2.25
CA ASP A 258 -21.97 5.44 -1.72
C ASP A 258 -22.93 5.71 -0.54
N THR A 259 -22.93 4.83 0.45
CA THR A 259 -23.80 4.70 1.61
C THR A 259 -23.06 5.04 2.89
N TYR A 260 -21.85 5.60 2.78
CA TYR A 260 -21.18 6.24 3.92
C TYR A 260 -21.80 7.59 4.27
N HIS A 261 -22.64 8.17 3.39
CA HIS A 261 -23.53 9.25 3.78
C HIS A 261 -24.84 8.69 4.36
N ALA A 262 -24.86 8.62 5.70
CA ALA A 262 -26.05 8.62 6.54
C ALA A 262 -27.11 7.54 6.24
N THR A 263 -26.81 6.27 6.54
CA THR A 263 -27.91 5.38 6.96
C THR A 263 -28.39 5.79 8.35
N ALA A 264 -29.36 6.70 8.38
CA ALA A 264 -30.29 6.80 9.50
C ALA A 264 -30.78 5.39 9.89
N PRO A 265 -31.04 5.09 11.17
CA PRO A 265 -31.40 3.76 11.61
C PRO A 265 -32.73 3.33 10.97
N ARG A 266 -32.67 2.66 9.83
CA ARG A 266 -33.83 2.03 9.19
C ARG A 266 -34.15 0.74 9.94
N GLY A 267 -35.43 0.52 10.22
CA GLY A 267 -35.92 -0.65 10.94
C GLY A 267 -35.46 -1.99 10.32
N LEU A 268 -35.41 -3.04 11.15
CA LEU A 268 -34.86 -4.36 10.81
C LEU A 268 -35.37 -4.93 9.47
N TRP A 269 -36.67 -4.77 9.18
CA TRP A 269 -37.32 -5.28 7.98
C TRP A 269 -37.04 -4.44 6.72
N THR A 270 -36.96 -3.12 6.83
CA THR A 270 -36.60 -2.24 5.71
C THR A 270 -35.12 -2.36 5.38
N GLY A 271 -34.26 -2.60 6.38
CA GLY A 271 -32.86 -2.98 6.21
C GLY A 271 -32.70 -4.33 5.51
N ALA A 272 -33.38 -5.38 5.97
CA ALA A 272 -33.32 -6.70 5.33
C ALA A 272 -33.83 -6.69 3.88
N LEU A 273 -34.91 -5.94 3.59
CA LEU A 273 -35.42 -5.78 2.23
C LEU A 273 -34.46 -4.97 1.33
N ALA A 274 -33.79 -3.96 1.89
CA ALA A 274 -32.75 -3.19 1.19
C ALA A 274 -31.54 -4.07 0.86
N VAL A 275 -31.10 -4.90 1.81
CA VAL A 275 -30.03 -5.89 1.60
C VAL A 275 -30.44 -6.93 0.56
N LEU A 276 -31.69 -7.42 0.57
CA LEU A 276 -32.17 -8.37 -0.44
C LEU A 276 -32.26 -7.73 -1.84
N ARG A 277 -32.62 -6.44 -1.92
CA ARG A 277 -32.64 -5.69 -3.18
C ARG A 277 -31.23 -5.39 -3.68
N SER A 278 -30.30 -5.02 -2.82
CA SER A 278 -28.89 -4.82 -3.19
C SER A 278 -28.25 -6.15 -3.62
N LEU A 279 -28.51 -7.25 -2.90
CA LEU A 279 -28.12 -8.60 -3.29
C LEU A 279 -28.63 -8.96 -4.68
N ARG A 280 -29.90 -8.70 -5.01
CA ARG A 280 -30.45 -8.92 -6.36
C ARG A 280 -29.82 -8.01 -7.41
N GLY A 281 -29.46 -6.77 -7.05
CA GLY A 281 -28.72 -5.86 -7.92
C GLY A 281 -27.32 -6.38 -8.22
N TRP A 282 -26.62 -6.86 -7.20
CA TRP A 282 -25.30 -7.46 -7.26
C TRP A 282 -25.25 -8.76 -8.06
N CYS A 283 -26.25 -9.64 -7.90
CA CYS A 283 -26.40 -10.85 -8.73
C CYS A 283 -26.61 -10.54 -10.22
N ARG A 284 -27.00 -9.32 -10.57
CA ARG A 284 -27.22 -8.85 -11.95
C ARG A 284 -26.08 -7.96 -12.46
N GLY A 285 -25.10 -7.67 -11.62
CA GLY A 285 -23.91 -6.89 -11.97
C GLY A 285 -22.92 -7.70 -12.80
N PRO A 286 -21.89 -7.04 -13.35
CA PRO A 286 -20.76 -7.75 -13.93
C PRO A 286 -20.11 -8.61 -12.86
N GLN A 287 -19.95 -9.91 -13.15
CA GLN A 287 -19.25 -10.82 -12.25
C GLN A 287 -17.76 -10.47 -12.26
N VAL A 288 -17.16 -10.38 -11.08
CA VAL A 288 -15.77 -9.94 -10.88
C VAL A 288 -14.88 -11.15 -10.58
N CYS A 289 -13.62 -11.15 -11.00
CA CYS A 289 -12.64 -12.12 -10.51
C CYS A 289 -11.82 -11.54 -9.36
N VAL A 290 -11.51 -12.39 -8.38
CA VAL A 290 -10.65 -12.05 -7.25
C VAL A 290 -9.49 -13.03 -7.20
N ARG A 291 -8.31 -12.51 -6.91
CA ARG A 291 -7.12 -13.34 -6.69
C ARG A 291 -6.46 -13.00 -5.37
N VAL A 292 -6.24 -14.04 -4.56
CA VAL A 292 -5.58 -13.96 -3.26
C VAL A 292 -4.18 -14.54 -3.36
N HIS A 293 -3.20 -13.76 -2.95
CA HIS A 293 -1.79 -14.11 -2.93
C HIS A 293 -1.28 -14.13 -1.49
N LEU A 294 -0.43 -15.11 -1.20
CA LEU A 294 0.23 -15.27 0.10
C LEU A 294 1.72 -15.34 -0.21
N ALA A 295 2.48 -14.40 0.34
CA ALA A 295 3.92 -14.34 0.16
C ALA A 295 4.63 -15.30 1.14
N GLN A 296 5.97 -15.33 1.04
CA GLN A 296 6.78 -16.18 1.88
C GLN A 296 6.66 -15.76 3.37
N PRO A 297 6.35 -16.72 4.28
CA PRO A 297 6.36 -16.45 5.71
C PRO A 297 7.79 -16.19 6.18
N PHE A 298 7.96 -15.21 7.05
CA PHE A 298 9.25 -14.92 7.69
C PHE A 298 9.09 -14.73 9.21
N SER A 299 10.18 -14.96 9.93
CA SER A 299 10.24 -14.85 11.39
C SER A 299 10.24 -13.38 11.83
N LEU A 300 9.36 -13.02 12.77
CA LEU A 300 9.36 -11.69 13.37
C LEU A 300 10.65 -11.48 14.17
N GLN A 301 11.10 -12.47 14.93
CA GLN A 301 12.31 -12.37 15.74
C GLN A 301 13.55 -12.10 14.86
N GLU A 302 13.71 -12.83 13.76
CA GLU A 302 14.80 -12.63 12.80
C GLU A 302 14.78 -11.20 12.21
N TYR A 303 13.60 -10.71 11.82
CA TYR A 303 13.46 -9.34 11.34
C TYR A 303 13.84 -8.31 12.40
N THR A 304 13.42 -8.49 13.66
CA THR A 304 13.75 -7.54 14.74
C THR A 304 15.25 -7.47 15.01
N ILE A 305 15.95 -8.60 14.96
CA ILE A 305 17.41 -8.66 15.16
C ILE A 305 18.13 -7.97 14.00
N ASN A 306 17.74 -8.27 12.76
CA ASN A 306 18.41 -7.73 11.58
C ASN A 306 18.13 -6.24 11.36
N SER A 307 16.89 -5.79 11.59
CA SER A 307 16.46 -4.42 11.33
C SER A 307 17.16 -3.35 12.18
N ARG A 308 17.63 -3.71 13.39
CA ARG A 308 18.36 -2.80 14.29
C ARG A 308 19.69 -2.30 13.71
N SER A 309 20.33 -3.09 12.84
CA SER A 309 21.56 -2.68 12.16
C SER A 309 21.34 -1.65 11.04
N CYS A 310 20.10 -1.53 10.55
CA CYS A 310 19.72 -0.68 9.41
C CYS A 310 19.14 0.68 9.85
N TRP A 311 19.44 1.14 11.07
CA TRP A 311 18.96 2.43 11.57
C TRP A 311 19.90 3.54 11.09
N GLY A 312 19.74 3.95 9.83
CA GLY A 312 20.44 5.12 9.27
C GLY A 312 19.96 6.44 9.86
N SER A 313 20.74 7.50 9.66
CA SER A 313 20.34 8.87 9.99
C SER A 313 19.10 9.26 9.17
N ARG A 314 18.14 9.90 9.85
CA ARG A 314 16.91 10.39 9.25
C ARG A 314 16.89 11.90 9.21
N GLN A 315 16.28 12.42 8.17
CA GLN A 315 16.07 13.85 8.01
C GLN A 315 14.65 14.11 7.52
N THR A 316 14.08 15.23 7.93
CA THR A 316 12.76 15.65 7.49
C THR A 316 12.82 16.06 6.01
N MET A 317 11.69 15.95 5.31
CA MET A 317 11.65 16.31 3.89
C MET A 317 11.99 17.80 3.65
N GLU A 318 11.66 18.68 4.60
CA GLU A 318 12.12 20.08 4.62
C GLU A 318 13.64 20.19 4.59
N GLN A 319 14.37 19.44 5.43
CA GLN A 319 15.84 19.46 5.45
C GLN A 319 16.46 18.92 4.15
N LEU A 320 15.80 17.93 3.53
CA LEU A 320 16.28 17.25 2.32
C LEU A 320 16.08 18.09 1.05
N LEU A 321 14.88 18.63 0.85
CA LEU A 321 14.46 19.21 -0.42
C LEU A 321 14.35 20.72 -0.42
N GLN A 322 13.92 21.35 0.67
CA GLN A 322 13.74 22.81 0.73
C GLN A 322 15.01 23.59 0.33
N PRO A 323 16.24 23.26 0.81
CA PRO A 323 17.43 24.01 0.40
C PRO A 323 17.73 23.84 -1.10
N ILE A 324 17.33 22.72 -1.69
CA ILE A 324 17.56 22.43 -3.12
C ILE A 324 16.55 23.19 -3.97
N VAL A 325 15.26 23.13 -3.62
CA VAL A 325 14.18 23.87 -4.29
C VAL A 325 14.47 25.38 -4.27
N LEU A 326 14.98 25.91 -3.17
CA LEU A 326 15.32 27.33 -3.05
C LEU A 326 16.63 27.71 -3.76
N GLY A 327 17.40 26.73 -4.27
CA GLY A 327 18.69 26.95 -4.93
C GLY A 327 19.86 27.24 -3.98
N ARG A 328 19.75 26.88 -2.70
CA ARG A 328 20.77 27.11 -1.66
C ARG A 328 21.78 25.98 -1.53
N SER A 329 21.42 24.75 -1.92
CA SER A 329 22.31 23.58 -1.89
C SER A 329 22.20 22.78 -3.18
N THR A 330 23.33 22.22 -3.61
CA THR A 330 23.41 21.24 -4.69
C THR A 330 23.65 19.82 -4.19
N VAL A 331 24.00 19.64 -2.91
CA VAL A 331 24.27 18.33 -2.34
C VAL A 331 22.96 17.70 -1.89
N VAL A 332 22.65 16.52 -2.42
CA VAL A 332 21.53 15.69 -1.96
C VAL A 332 22.08 14.69 -0.94
N PRO A 333 21.68 14.78 0.34
CA PRO A 333 22.14 13.82 1.33
C PRO A 333 21.51 12.45 1.09
N ASP A 334 22.33 11.40 1.16
CA ASP A 334 21.90 10.00 1.07
C ASP A 334 21.32 9.51 2.41
N THR A 335 20.24 10.14 2.87
CA THR A 335 19.58 9.80 4.14
C THR A 335 18.13 9.36 3.92
N GLU A 336 17.62 8.55 4.86
CA GLU A 336 16.24 8.09 4.77
C GLU A 336 15.30 9.26 5.09
N LYS A 337 14.32 9.50 4.19
CA LYS A 337 13.25 10.47 4.43
C LYS A 337 12.40 10.03 5.62
N GLU A 338 12.24 10.90 6.62
CA GLU A 338 11.24 10.72 7.66
C GLU A 338 9.89 11.25 7.18
N GLN A 339 8.88 10.39 7.15
CA GLN A 339 7.53 10.76 6.73
C GLN A 339 6.49 10.04 7.60
N GLU A 340 5.79 10.81 8.43
CA GLU A 340 4.79 10.30 9.39
C GLU A 340 3.42 10.89 9.09
N TRP A 341 2.60 10.15 8.34
CA TRP A 341 1.22 10.54 8.05
C TRP A 341 0.19 9.79 8.89
N THR A 342 0.58 8.66 9.49
CA THR A 342 -0.31 7.82 10.30
C THR A 342 -0.54 8.44 11.67
N PRO A 343 -1.80 8.76 12.06
CA PRO A 343 -2.08 9.25 13.40
C PRO A 343 -1.72 8.17 14.41
N ILE A 344 -1.07 8.56 15.52
CA ILE A 344 -0.63 7.60 16.53
C ILE A 344 -1.84 7.20 17.40
N THR A 345 -2.15 5.91 17.42
CA THR A 345 -3.26 5.36 18.22
C THR A 345 -2.83 5.12 19.67
N GLY A 346 -3.77 5.15 20.62
CA GLY A 346 -3.48 4.98 22.05
C GLY A 346 -2.65 3.73 22.41
N PRO A 347 -2.85 2.55 21.77
CA PRO A 347 -2.00 1.38 21.97
C PRO A 347 -0.59 1.53 21.37
N LEU A 348 -0.44 2.15 20.20
CA LEU A 348 0.86 2.39 19.57
C LEU A 348 1.67 3.43 20.36
N LEU A 349 1.01 4.49 20.86
CA LEU A 349 1.61 5.50 21.74
C LEU A 349 2.13 4.93 23.07
N ALA A 350 1.59 3.80 23.52
CA ALA A 350 2.04 3.16 24.77
C ALA A 350 3.40 2.45 24.62
N LEU A 351 3.85 2.22 23.38
CA LEU A 351 5.13 1.57 23.09
C LEU A 351 6.28 2.57 23.16
N LYS A 352 7.50 2.06 23.35
CA LYS A 352 8.73 2.87 23.26
C LYS A 352 8.89 3.39 21.82
N GLU A 353 9.53 4.55 21.66
CA GLU A 353 9.76 5.17 20.34
C GLU A 353 10.47 4.22 19.36
N GLU A 354 11.45 3.45 19.85
CA GLU A 354 12.15 2.40 19.10
C GLU A 354 11.20 1.32 18.55
N ASP A 355 10.22 0.92 19.36
CA ASP A 355 9.24 -0.12 18.99
C ASP A 355 8.19 0.45 18.03
N GLN A 356 7.76 1.69 18.24
CA GLN A 356 6.86 2.39 17.31
C GLN A 356 7.48 2.48 15.91
N LEU A 357 8.76 2.86 15.87
CA LEU A 357 9.53 2.90 14.63
C LEU A 357 9.63 1.51 13.99
N LEU A 358 9.98 0.49 14.78
CA LEU A 358 10.12 -0.87 14.29
C LEU A 358 8.80 -1.36 13.67
N VAL A 359 7.67 -1.09 14.31
CA VAL A 359 6.32 -1.42 13.81
C VAL A 359 6.04 -0.71 12.48
N ARG A 360 6.38 0.57 12.35
CA ARG A 360 6.18 1.33 11.11
C ARG A 360 7.02 0.77 9.95
N ARG A 361 8.31 0.53 10.19
CA ARG A 361 9.21 -0.08 9.19
C ARG A 361 8.74 -1.48 8.81
N LEU A 362 8.41 -2.31 9.80
CA LEU A 362 7.89 -3.66 9.58
C LEU A 362 6.61 -3.61 8.73
N SER A 363 5.65 -2.75 9.08
CA SER A 363 4.40 -2.57 8.31
C SER A 363 4.68 -2.24 6.84
N ARG A 364 5.63 -1.34 6.57
CA ARG A 364 6.00 -0.96 5.21
C ARG A 364 6.71 -2.08 4.46
N HIS A 365 7.60 -2.81 5.12
CA HIS A 365 8.27 -3.99 4.54
C HIS A 365 7.26 -5.05 4.12
N ILE A 366 6.28 -5.35 4.97
CA ILE A 366 5.23 -6.34 4.68
C ILE A 366 4.29 -5.85 3.59
N LEU A 367 3.90 -4.57 3.60
CA LEU A 367 3.07 -4.01 2.54
C LEU A 367 3.78 -4.08 1.19
N ASN A 368 5.07 -3.77 1.14
CA ASN A 368 5.85 -3.95 -0.08
C ASN A 368 5.89 -5.43 -0.50
N ALA A 369 6.19 -6.36 0.41
CA ALA A 369 6.18 -7.80 0.11
C ALA A 369 4.80 -8.30 -0.37
N SER A 370 3.72 -7.73 0.16
CA SER A 370 2.34 -8.03 -0.26
C SER A 370 2.10 -7.51 -1.68
N VAL A 371 2.44 -6.26 -1.97
CA VAL A 371 2.24 -5.67 -3.30
C VAL A 371 3.13 -6.33 -4.35
N ALA A 372 4.39 -6.62 -4.04
CA ALA A 372 5.32 -7.32 -4.93
C ALA A 372 4.88 -8.75 -5.27
N SER A 373 4.12 -9.41 -4.38
CA SER A 373 3.56 -10.75 -4.62
C SER A 373 2.15 -10.74 -5.21
N SER A 374 1.56 -9.55 -5.39
CA SER A 374 0.21 -9.38 -5.93
C SER A 374 0.18 -9.59 -7.46
N ALA A 375 -0.96 -10.02 -7.99
CA ALA A 375 -1.14 -10.15 -9.42
C ALA A 375 -1.80 -8.92 -10.05
N VAL A 376 -1.30 -8.54 -11.21
CA VAL A 376 -1.89 -7.47 -12.02
C VAL A 376 -3.13 -8.02 -12.74
N MET A 377 -4.27 -7.35 -12.55
CA MET A 377 -5.54 -7.74 -13.15
C MET A 377 -5.70 -7.18 -14.58
N SER A 378 -6.61 -7.78 -15.36
CA SER A 378 -6.78 -7.44 -16.78
C SER A 378 -7.20 -5.98 -17.00
N THR A 379 -8.01 -5.45 -16.09
CA THR A 379 -8.51 -4.08 -16.06
C THR A 379 -7.41 -3.05 -15.82
N ALA A 380 -6.40 -3.36 -15.01
CA ALA A 380 -5.26 -2.47 -14.75
C ALA A 380 -4.38 -2.30 -16.00
N ILE A 381 -4.08 -3.41 -16.71
CA ILE A 381 -3.36 -3.40 -17.99
C ILE A 381 -4.17 -2.64 -19.05
N MET A 382 -5.48 -2.86 -19.11
CA MET A 382 -6.33 -2.14 -20.06
C MET A 382 -6.37 -0.63 -19.76
N ALA A 383 -6.55 -0.25 -18.49
CA ALA A 383 -6.63 1.14 -18.09
C ALA A 383 -5.32 1.91 -18.37
N THR A 384 -4.17 1.29 -18.10
CA THR A 384 -2.85 1.88 -18.38
C THR A 384 -2.60 2.10 -19.87
N LEU A 385 -2.93 1.12 -20.72
CA LEU A 385 -2.80 1.25 -22.17
C LEU A 385 -3.69 2.37 -22.72
N LEU A 386 -4.95 2.43 -22.26
CA LEU A 386 -5.90 3.45 -22.72
C LEU A 386 -5.52 4.86 -22.26
N LEU A 387 -4.99 5.02 -21.05
CA LEU A 387 -4.63 6.34 -20.50
C LEU A 387 -3.26 6.86 -20.94
N PHE A 388 -2.23 6.00 -20.96
CA PHE A 388 -0.86 6.48 -21.12
C PHE A 388 -0.29 6.25 -22.53
N LYS A 389 -0.80 5.25 -23.26
CA LYS A 389 -0.34 4.91 -24.61
C LYS A 389 -1.32 5.35 -25.70
N HIS A 390 -2.62 5.13 -25.51
CA HIS A 390 -3.65 5.29 -26.56
C HIS A 390 -4.76 6.29 -26.22
N GLN A 391 -4.38 7.50 -25.77
CA GLN A 391 -5.34 8.56 -25.41
C GLN A 391 -6.31 8.95 -26.54
N LYS A 392 -5.86 8.88 -27.80
CA LYS A 392 -6.67 9.20 -28.99
C LYS A 392 -7.55 8.04 -29.47
N GLY A 393 -7.52 6.91 -28.79
CA GLY A 393 -8.19 5.67 -29.17
C GLY A 393 -7.31 4.71 -29.98
N VAL A 394 -7.74 3.46 -30.04
CA VAL A 394 -6.97 2.35 -30.64
C VAL A 394 -7.89 1.30 -31.24
N TYR A 395 -7.46 0.69 -32.36
CA TYR A 395 -8.17 -0.42 -32.97
C TYR A 395 -8.06 -1.67 -32.11
N LEU A 396 -9.13 -2.46 -31.99
CA LEU A 396 -9.13 -3.68 -31.17
C LEU A 396 -8.05 -4.67 -31.62
N SER A 397 -7.79 -4.80 -32.92
CA SER A 397 -6.70 -5.63 -33.45
C SER A 397 -5.32 -5.23 -32.91
N GLN A 398 -5.01 -3.93 -32.91
CA GLN A 398 -3.76 -3.39 -32.36
C GLN A 398 -3.73 -3.51 -30.83
N LEU A 399 -4.83 -3.19 -30.16
CA LEU A 399 -4.96 -3.27 -28.70
C LEU A 399 -4.68 -4.67 -28.16
N LEU A 400 -5.05 -5.73 -28.90
CA LEU A 400 -4.71 -7.10 -28.52
C LEU A 400 -3.18 -7.30 -28.47
N GLY A 401 -2.47 -6.83 -29.49
CA GLY A 401 -1.00 -6.90 -29.52
C GLY A 401 -0.36 -6.14 -28.38
N GLU A 402 -0.84 -4.92 -28.13
CA GLU A 402 -0.35 -4.05 -27.05
C GLU A 402 -0.65 -4.59 -25.65
N PHE A 403 -1.81 -5.22 -25.48
CA PHE A 403 -2.16 -5.91 -24.24
C PHE A 403 -1.24 -7.11 -23.99
N SER A 404 -0.95 -7.91 -25.01
CA SER A 404 0.01 -9.03 -24.89
C SER A 404 1.40 -8.52 -24.52
N TRP A 405 1.87 -7.47 -25.20
CA TRP A 405 3.16 -6.85 -24.92
C TRP A 405 3.25 -6.38 -23.47
N LEU A 406 2.28 -5.59 -22.98
CA LEU A 406 2.34 -5.09 -21.61
C LEU A 406 2.22 -6.22 -20.56
N THR A 407 1.47 -7.28 -20.88
CA THR A 407 1.40 -8.49 -20.05
C THR A 407 2.77 -9.18 -19.98
N GLU A 408 3.47 -9.35 -21.10
CA GLU A 408 4.81 -9.93 -21.14
C GLU A 408 5.81 -9.08 -20.36
N GLU A 409 5.77 -7.76 -20.53
CA GLU A 409 6.61 -6.83 -19.77
C GLU A 409 6.36 -6.94 -18.24
N THR A 410 5.11 -7.11 -17.80
CA THR A 410 4.83 -7.33 -16.36
C THR A 410 5.43 -8.64 -15.84
N LEU A 411 5.34 -9.72 -16.63
CA LEU A 411 5.88 -11.03 -16.26
C LEU A 411 7.42 -11.02 -16.21
N LEU A 412 8.07 -10.31 -17.15
CA LEU A 412 9.53 -10.15 -17.18
C LEU A 412 10.07 -9.45 -15.92
N ARG A 413 9.26 -8.61 -15.29
CA ARG A 413 9.59 -7.91 -14.03
C ARG A 413 9.29 -8.73 -12.78
N GLY A 414 8.82 -9.97 -12.93
CA GLY A 414 8.55 -10.88 -11.84
C GLY A 414 7.18 -10.71 -11.19
N PHE A 415 6.30 -9.89 -11.77
CA PHE A 415 4.91 -9.76 -11.32
C PHE A 415 4.03 -10.79 -12.02
N ASP A 416 3.09 -11.37 -11.29
CA ASP A 416 2.12 -12.33 -11.82
C ASP A 416 0.90 -11.59 -12.41
N VAL A 417 0.12 -12.27 -13.24
CA VAL A 417 -1.10 -11.72 -13.86
C VAL A 417 -2.33 -12.53 -13.48
N GLY A 418 -3.41 -11.85 -13.08
CA GLY A 418 -4.59 -12.47 -12.45
C GLY A 418 -5.53 -13.20 -13.41
N PHE A 419 -5.12 -13.45 -14.64
CA PHE A 419 -5.98 -13.95 -15.70
C PHE A 419 -5.26 -14.95 -16.61
N SER A 420 -6.05 -15.76 -17.33
CA SER A 420 -5.54 -16.72 -18.31
C SER A 420 -6.59 -17.01 -19.38
N GLY A 421 -6.19 -17.70 -20.45
CA GLY A 421 -7.08 -18.11 -21.54
C GLY A 421 -6.93 -17.30 -22.82
N GLN A 422 -7.97 -17.30 -23.66
CA GLN A 422 -7.89 -16.67 -24.98
C GLN A 422 -7.93 -15.14 -24.87
N LEU A 423 -6.88 -14.48 -25.37
CA LEU A 423 -6.68 -13.03 -25.29
C LEU A 423 -7.88 -12.21 -25.83
N ARG A 424 -8.49 -12.64 -26.93
CA ARG A 424 -9.67 -11.97 -27.51
C ARG A 424 -10.88 -11.96 -26.58
N CYS A 425 -11.12 -13.06 -25.89
CA CYS A 425 -12.22 -13.18 -24.93
C CYS A 425 -11.94 -12.36 -23.68
N LEU A 426 -10.70 -12.41 -23.20
CA LEU A 426 -10.22 -11.61 -22.08
C LEU A 426 -10.44 -10.12 -22.34
N VAL A 427 -9.86 -9.57 -23.41
CA VAL A 427 -9.96 -8.14 -23.72
C VAL A 427 -11.42 -7.70 -23.89
N ARG A 428 -12.27 -8.52 -24.53
CA ARG A 428 -13.70 -8.22 -24.63
C ARG A 428 -14.40 -8.22 -23.27
N HIS A 429 -14.06 -9.16 -22.39
CA HIS A 429 -14.59 -9.19 -21.03
C HIS A 429 -14.13 -7.95 -20.25
N THR A 430 -12.85 -7.62 -20.27
CA THR A 430 -12.30 -6.42 -19.61
C THR A 430 -12.95 -5.14 -20.12
N LEU A 431 -13.14 -5.00 -21.44
CA LEU A 431 -13.87 -3.86 -22.03
C LEU A 431 -15.35 -3.83 -21.59
N SER A 432 -15.97 -4.99 -21.34
CA SER A 432 -17.34 -5.05 -20.81
C SER A 432 -17.43 -4.58 -19.35
N LEU A 433 -16.39 -4.84 -18.55
CA LEU A 433 -16.27 -4.31 -17.18
C LEU A 433 -16.08 -2.78 -17.20
N LEU A 434 -15.25 -2.28 -18.13
CA LEU A 434 -14.95 -0.85 -18.28
C LEU A 434 -15.95 -0.08 -19.16
N ARG A 435 -17.11 -0.67 -19.49
CA ARG A 435 -18.11 -0.08 -20.42
C ARG A 435 -18.59 1.33 -20.06
N ALA A 436 -18.51 1.69 -18.78
CA ALA A 436 -18.92 3.01 -18.29
C ALA A 436 -17.95 4.11 -18.76
N HIS A 437 -16.67 3.75 -18.90
CA HIS A 437 -15.55 4.67 -19.17
C HIS A 437 -15.05 4.59 -20.63
N VAL A 438 -15.49 3.59 -21.38
CA VAL A 438 -15.03 3.31 -22.75
C VAL A 438 -16.19 3.32 -23.73
N ALA A 439 -15.97 3.86 -24.93
CA ALA A 439 -16.86 3.79 -26.08
C ALA A 439 -16.28 2.82 -27.12
N LEU A 440 -17.13 1.94 -27.65
CA LEU A 440 -16.79 1.02 -28.73
C LEU A 440 -17.49 1.47 -30.00
N LEU A 441 -16.72 1.96 -30.98
CA LEU A 441 -17.22 2.44 -32.25
C LEU A 441 -16.93 1.39 -33.33
N ARG A 442 -17.95 1.00 -34.09
CA ARG A 442 -17.80 0.02 -35.18
C ARG A 442 -17.48 0.76 -36.48
N ILE A 443 -16.32 0.48 -37.07
CA ILE A 443 -15.93 1.07 -38.35
C ILE A 443 -16.37 0.13 -39.49
N HIS A 444 -16.65 0.68 -40.68
CA HIS A 444 -17.16 -0.04 -41.85
C HIS A 444 -16.30 -1.24 -42.32
N GLN A 445 -15.05 -1.36 -41.85
CA GLN A 445 -14.15 -2.50 -42.12
C GLN A 445 -14.24 -3.65 -41.11
N GLY A 446 -15.18 -3.61 -40.16
CA GLY A 446 -15.46 -4.70 -39.23
C GLY A 446 -14.60 -4.73 -37.96
N ASP A 447 -13.57 -3.88 -37.86
CA ASP A 447 -12.82 -3.68 -36.61
C ASP A 447 -13.52 -2.67 -35.69
N LEU A 448 -13.27 -2.82 -34.38
CA LEU A 448 -13.84 -1.98 -33.32
C LEU A 448 -12.78 -0.97 -32.88
N LEU A 449 -13.10 0.32 -32.98
CA LEU A 449 -12.31 1.39 -32.39
C LEU A 449 -12.70 1.56 -30.92
N VAL A 450 -11.72 1.43 -30.04
CA VAL A 450 -11.86 1.59 -28.59
C VAL A 450 -11.40 3.01 -28.25
N VAL A 451 -12.28 3.82 -27.70
CA VAL A 451 -11.99 5.21 -27.31
C VAL A 451 -12.39 5.43 -25.86
N THR A 452 -11.55 6.10 -25.09
CA THR A 452 -11.89 6.53 -23.72
C THR A 452 -12.91 7.65 -23.77
N ARG A 453 -13.91 7.61 -22.89
CA ARG A 453 -14.88 8.70 -22.79
C ARG A 453 -14.24 9.85 -22.01
N PRO A 454 -14.22 11.07 -22.57
CA PRO A 454 -13.76 12.22 -21.80
C PRO A 454 -14.70 12.47 -20.62
N GLY A 455 -14.14 12.85 -19.48
CA GLY A 455 -14.89 13.20 -18.27
C GLY A 455 -14.38 12.52 -17.00
N PRO A 456 -15.15 12.57 -15.89
CA PRO A 456 -14.70 12.12 -14.58
C PRO A 456 -14.41 10.61 -14.52
N GLY A 457 -14.90 9.84 -15.50
CA GLY A 457 -14.60 8.42 -15.64
C GLY A 457 -13.12 8.09 -15.83
N LEU A 458 -12.32 9.03 -16.32
CA LEU A 458 -10.87 8.85 -16.45
C LEU A 458 -10.17 8.75 -15.09
N MET A 459 -10.71 9.39 -14.03
CA MET A 459 -10.19 9.23 -12.66
C MET A 459 -10.23 7.77 -12.21
N HIS A 460 -11.32 7.07 -12.54
CA HIS A 460 -11.45 5.66 -12.20
C HIS A 460 -10.44 4.79 -12.96
N LEU A 461 -10.22 5.07 -14.25
CA LEU A 461 -9.17 4.41 -15.01
C LEU A 461 -7.78 4.72 -14.43
N ALA A 462 -7.54 5.95 -13.99
CA ALA A 462 -6.26 6.35 -13.39
C ALA A 462 -6.03 5.57 -12.09
N ARG A 463 -7.06 5.42 -11.26
CA ARG A 463 -7.01 4.58 -10.04
C ARG A 463 -6.68 3.12 -10.35
N LEU A 464 -7.34 2.52 -11.36
CA LEU A 464 -7.02 1.15 -11.79
C LEU A 464 -5.59 1.04 -12.31
N SER A 465 -5.10 2.06 -13.00
CA SER A 465 -3.76 2.09 -13.57
C SER A 465 -2.66 2.06 -12.49
N THR A 466 -2.94 2.60 -11.29
CA THR A 466 -1.99 2.58 -10.17
C THR A 466 -1.61 1.17 -9.70
N GLN A 467 -2.44 0.14 -9.99
CA GLN A 467 -2.11 -1.24 -9.66
C GLN A 467 -0.94 -1.78 -10.47
N LEU A 468 -0.68 -1.22 -11.65
CA LEU A 468 0.47 -1.59 -12.49
C LEU A 468 1.76 -0.88 -12.05
N LEU A 469 1.63 0.27 -11.40
CA LEU A 469 2.77 1.15 -11.06
C LEU A 469 3.89 0.42 -10.30
N PRO A 470 3.64 -0.43 -9.29
CA PRO A 470 4.71 -1.14 -8.57
C PRO A 470 5.61 -1.98 -9.49
N ALA A 471 5.08 -2.52 -10.58
CA ALA A 471 5.86 -3.31 -11.54
C ALA A 471 6.86 -2.45 -12.32
N PHE A 472 6.49 -1.21 -12.64
CA PHE A 472 7.30 -0.30 -13.47
C PHE A 472 7.89 0.87 -12.67
N LEU A 473 7.79 0.87 -11.34
CA LEU A 473 8.10 2.05 -10.54
C LEU A 473 9.56 2.48 -10.68
N SER A 474 10.50 1.55 -10.58
CA SER A 474 11.94 1.85 -10.70
C SER A 474 12.27 2.45 -12.08
N GLU A 475 11.68 1.90 -13.14
CA GLU A 475 11.86 2.37 -14.52
C GLU A 475 11.18 3.72 -14.77
N ALA A 476 9.97 3.93 -14.23
CA ALA A 476 9.26 5.19 -14.33
C ALA A 476 10.00 6.32 -13.60
N LEU A 477 10.53 6.05 -12.40
CA LEU A 477 11.40 6.98 -11.67
C LEU A 477 12.65 7.33 -12.47
N GLY A 478 13.31 6.31 -13.02
CA GLY A 478 14.48 6.47 -13.87
C GLY A 478 14.18 7.30 -15.11
N ALA A 479 13.07 7.03 -15.80
CA ALA A 479 12.66 7.75 -17.00
C ALA A 479 12.33 9.22 -16.70
N CYS A 480 11.59 9.50 -15.62
CA CYS A 480 11.34 10.87 -15.15
C CYS A 480 12.62 11.61 -14.74
N ALA A 481 13.58 10.92 -14.12
CA ALA A 481 14.88 11.50 -13.75
C ALA A 481 15.73 11.82 -14.98
N VAL A 482 15.79 10.93 -15.96
CA VAL A 482 16.44 11.19 -17.27
C VAL A 482 15.79 12.40 -17.94
N ARG A 483 14.46 12.46 -17.96
CA ARG A 483 13.72 13.58 -18.54
C ARG A 483 14.06 14.91 -17.85
N ALA A 484 14.23 14.91 -16.52
CA ALA A 484 14.66 16.10 -15.79
C ALA A 484 16.06 16.58 -16.20
N LEU A 485 17.00 15.65 -16.45
CA LEU A 485 18.32 16.00 -16.96
C LEU A 485 18.24 16.60 -18.37
N LEU A 486 17.41 16.02 -19.25
CA LEU A 486 17.21 16.54 -20.60
C LEU A 486 16.55 17.92 -20.59
N ALA A 487 15.54 18.14 -19.77
CA ALA A 487 14.84 19.42 -19.65
C ALA A 487 15.77 20.57 -19.19
N SER A 488 16.85 20.25 -18.47
CA SER A 488 17.85 21.24 -18.07
C SER A 488 18.84 21.62 -19.19
N LYS A 489 18.95 20.79 -20.24
CA LYS A 489 19.95 20.92 -21.31
C LYS A 489 19.35 21.29 -22.66
N VAL A 490 18.10 20.93 -22.93
CA VAL A 490 17.39 21.15 -24.21
C VAL A 490 16.19 22.08 -24.00
N PRO A 491 16.04 23.17 -24.78
CA PRO A 491 14.86 24.04 -24.70
C PRO A 491 13.57 23.29 -25.09
N PRO A 492 12.40 23.66 -24.52
CA PRO A 492 11.14 22.93 -24.70
C PRO A 492 10.53 23.19 -26.08
N GLU A 493 11.03 22.54 -27.13
CA GLU A 493 10.43 22.57 -28.47
C GLU A 493 10.22 21.16 -29.05
N GLY A 494 9.06 20.56 -28.74
CA GLY A 494 8.40 19.53 -29.55
C GLY A 494 8.84 18.07 -29.39
N PRO A 495 8.17 17.11 -30.08
CA PRO A 495 8.25 15.66 -29.85
C PRO A 495 9.60 14.99 -30.20
N TRP A 496 10.67 15.77 -30.39
CA TRP A 496 12.00 15.32 -30.80
C TRP A 496 13.01 15.31 -29.64
N GLU A 497 12.54 15.29 -28.38
CA GLU A 497 13.30 15.28 -27.12
C GLU A 497 14.39 14.18 -27.00
N LEU A 498 14.49 13.26 -27.96
CA LEU A 498 15.38 12.09 -27.93
C LEU A 498 16.43 12.07 -29.05
N GLN A 499 16.53 13.12 -29.89
CA GLN A 499 17.49 13.17 -31.01
C GLN A 499 18.85 13.79 -30.66
N GLY A 500 19.09 14.17 -29.40
CA GLY A 500 20.38 14.66 -28.93
C GLY A 500 21.31 13.52 -28.48
N ILE A 501 22.53 13.49 -29.02
CA ILE A 501 23.64 12.65 -28.52
C ILE A 501 24.16 13.27 -27.22
N GLU A 502 23.36 13.25 -26.16
CA GLU A 502 23.78 13.77 -24.85
C GLU A 502 24.27 12.64 -23.94
N LEU A 503 25.47 12.85 -23.41
CA LEU A 503 26.09 12.00 -22.40
C LEU A 503 25.46 12.34 -21.04
N LEU A 504 24.83 11.36 -20.41
CA LEU A 504 24.27 11.44 -19.06
C LEU A 504 25.28 10.86 -18.08
N SER A 505 25.71 11.65 -17.09
CA SER A 505 26.60 11.15 -16.05
C SER A 505 25.83 10.33 -15.01
N GLN A 506 26.43 9.27 -14.49
CA GLN A 506 25.83 8.42 -13.45
C GLN A 506 25.46 9.23 -12.19
N ASN A 507 26.33 10.16 -11.80
CA ASN A 507 26.14 10.97 -10.59
C ASN A 507 24.97 11.95 -10.75
N GLU A 508 24.82 12.59 -11.92
CA GLU A 508 23.66 13.44 -12.23
C GLU A 508 22.36 12.64 -12.20
N LEU A 509 22.36 11.43 -12.78
CA LEU A 509 21.19 10.56 -12.78
C LEU A 509 20.80 10.16 -11.35
N TYR A 510 21.76 9.71 -10.55
CA TYR A 510 21.52 9.35 -9.15
C TYR A 510 20.95 10.52 -8.36
N ARG A 511 21.51 11.71 -8.56
CA ARG A 511 21.00 12.93 -7.92
C ARG A 511 19.54 13.19 -8.28
N GLN A 512 19.16 13.09 -9.55
CA GLN A 512 17.77 13.31 -9.98
C GLN A 512 16.82 12.22 -9.48
N VAL A 513 17.25 10.96 -9.46
CA VAL A 513 16.47 9.86 -8.90
C VAL A 513 16.24 10.09 -7.40
N LEU A 514 17.26 10.50 -6.64
CA LEU A 514 17.13 10.82 -5.21
C LEU A 514 16.16 11.98 -4.97
N LEU A 515 16.24 13.05 -5.75
CA LEU A 515 15.30 14.18 -5.65
C LEU A 515 13.85 13.73 -5.85
N LEU A 516 13.61 12.89 -6.86
CA LEU A 516 12.28 12.36 -7.13
C LEU A 516 11.82 11.38 -6.04
N LEU A 517 12.71 10.55 -5.51
CA LEU A 517 12.43 9.65 -4.38
C LEU A 517 12.06 10.42 -3.10
N HIS A 518 12.73 11.53 -2.83
CA HIS A 518 12.39 12.37 -1.69
C HIS A 518 11.06 13.10 -1.93
N LEU A 519 10.77 13.57 -3.14
CA LEU A 519 9.52 14.26 -3.47
C LEU A 519 8.30 13.35 -3.36
N LEU A 520 8.42 12.10 -3.84
CA LEU A 520 7.30 11.19 -3.93
C LEU A 520 6.91 10.60 -2.56
N PRO A 521 5.61 10.46 -2.25
CA PRO A 521 5.13 9.87 -1.00
C PRO A 521 5.67 8.46 -0.76
N GLN A 522 6.10 8.20 0.47
CA GLN A 522 6.60 6.88 0.89
C GLN A 522 5.57 5.76 0.73
N ASP A 523 4.29 6.09 0.94
CA ASP A 523 3.14 5.20 0.76
C ASP A 523 3.02 4.68 -0.68
N MET A 524 3.45 5.46 -1.68
CA MET A 524 3.40 5.06 -3.10
C MET A 524 4.67 4.35 -3.54
N LEU A 525 5.83 4.79 -3.03
CA LEU A 525 7.11 4.24 -3.45
C LEU A 525 7.35 2.80 -2.95
N LEU A 526 6.73 2.43 -1.83
CA LEU A 526 6.86 1.09 -1.22
C LEU A 526 8.32 0.60 -1.08
N LEU A 527 9.28 1.50 -0.95
CA LEU A 527 10.69 1.15 -0.79
C LEU A 527 10.87 0.20 0.40
N GLN A 528 11.70 -0.82 0.22
CA GLN A 528 12.06 -1.68 1.34
C GLN A 528 12.85 -0.84 2.35
N PRO A 529 12.42 -0.78 3.62
CA PRO A 529 13.12 0.00 4.65
C PRO A 529 14.52 -0.55 4.97
N CYS A 530 14.83 -1.75 4.48
CA CYS A 530 16.13 -2.40 4.62
C CYS A 530 17.10 -2.05 3.47
N GLN A 531 16.64 -1.36 2.42
CA GLN A 531 17.43 -1.01 1.24
C GLN A 531 17.92 0.44 1.37
N SER A 532 19.21 0.68 1.14
CA SER A 532 19.74 2.05 1.09
C SER A 532 19.30 2.78 -0.17
N SER A 533 19.22 4.11 -0.10
CA SER A 533 18.89 4.97 -1.25
C SER A 533 19.82 4.72 -2.44
N TYR A 534 21.11 4.57 -2.18
CA TYR A 534 22.12 4.23 -3.19
C TYR A 534 21.84 2.89 -3.88
N CYS A 535 21.55 1.84 -3.11
CA CYS A 535 21.23 0.52 -3.69
C CYS A 535 20.00 0.60 -4.58
N TYR A 536 19.01 1.40 -4.20
CA TYR A 536 17.82 1.60 -5.02
C TYR A 536 18.13 2.41 -6.30
N CYS A 537 18.93 3.48 -6.21
CA CYS A 537 19.38 4.22 -7.41
C CYS A 537 20.16 3.34 -8.38
N GLN A 538 20.97 2.41 -7.87
CA GLN A 538 21.66 1.43 -8.68
C GLN A 538 20.69 0.45 -9.34
N GLU A 539 19.69 -0.03 -8.61
CA GLU A 539 18.63 -0.87 -9.18
C GLU A 539 17.88 -0.14 -10.30
N VAL A 540 17.53 1.13 -10.11
CA VAL A 540 16.89 1.96 -11.14
C VAL A 540 17.77 2.03 -12.40
N LEU A 541 19.07 2.30 -12.24
CA LEU A 541 20.01 2.34 -13.37
C LEU A 541 20.10 0.98 -14.09
N ASP A 542 20.24 -0.11 -13.34
CA ASP A 542 20.33 -1.46 -13.90
C ASP A 542 19.05 -1.83 -14.66
N ARG A 543 17.87 -1.42 -14.16
CA ARG A 543 16.59 -1.62 -14.85
C ARG A 543 16.47 -0.81 -16.14
N LEU A 544 16.91 0.44 -16.16
CA LEU A 544 16.95 1.26 -17.38
C LEU A 544 17.87 0.67 -18.45
N ILE A 545 19.01 0.09 -18.04
CA ILE A 545 19.94 -0.61 -18.93
C ILE A 545 19.30 -1.92 -19.43
N GLN A 546 18.68 -2.71 -18.56
CA GLN A 546 17.98 -3.95 -18.92
C GLN A 546 16.83 -3.71 -19.91
N CYS A 547 16.10 -2.60 -19.77
CA CYS A 547 15.06 -2.17 -20.70
C CYS A 547 15.61 -1.69 -22.05
N GLY A 548 16.94 -1.57 -22.20
CA GLY A 548 17.57 -1.03 -23.38
C GLY A 548 17.31 0.46 -23.58
N LEU A 549 16.93 1.21 -22.53
CA LEU A 549 16.73 2.66 -22.58
C LEU A 549 18.07 3.39 -22.50
N LEU A 550 18.97 2.92 -21.63
CA LEU A 550 20.32 3.47 -21.47
C LEU A 550 21.37 2.51 -22.03
N VAL A 551 22.30 3.06 -22.80
CA VAL A 551 23.47 2.37 -23.34
C VAL A 551 24.71 2.99 -22.71
N ALA A 552 25.52 2.18 -22.04
CA ALA A 552 26.79 2.65 -21.48
C ALA A 552 27.74 3.06 -22.61
N GLU A 553 28.37 4.23 -22.46
CA GLU A 553 29.39 4.69 -23.40
C GLU A 553 30.77 4.60 -22.75
N GLU A 554 31.67 3.90 -23.42
CA GLU A 554 33.07 3.84 -23.03
C GLU A 554 33.76 5.14 -23.46
N THR A 555 34.27 5.91 -22.51
CA THR A 555 35.07 7.10 -22.82
C THR A 555 36.33 6.66 -23.57
N PRO A 556 36.67 7.27 -24.73
CA PRO A 556 37.79 6.84 -25.58
C PRO A 556 39.19 7.05 -24.96
N GLY A 557 39.29 7.44 -23.69
CA GLY A 557 40.54 7.61 -22.94
C GLY A 557 40.86 6.50 -21.92
N SER A 558 39.89 5.64 -21.58
CA SER A 558 40.13 4.58 -20.59
C SER A 558 40.79 3.36 -21.26
N ARG A 559 42.03 3.05 -20.86
CA ARG A 559 42.75 1.85 -21.33
C ARG A 559 41.88 0.61 -21.13
N GLN A 560 41.80 -0.23 -22.16
CA GLN A 560 41.15 -1.54 -22.14
C GLN A 560 41.56 -2.33 -20.88
N ALA A 561 40.69 -2.34 -19.88
CA ALA A 561 40.82 -3.22 -18.74
C ALA A 561 40.41 -4.63 -19.20
N CYS A 562 41.33 -5.29 -19.90
CA CYS A 562 41.26 -6.71 -20.20
C CYS A 562 41.01 -7.47 -18.89
N ASP A 563 39.85 -8.13 -18.76
CA ASP A 563 39.39 -9.27 -17.94
C ASP A 563 39.91 -9.53 -16.51
N THR A 564 40.83 -8.73 -15.99
CA THR A 564 41.42 -8.82 -14.64
C THR A 564 40.57 -8.08 -13.60
N GLY A 565 39.68 -7.19 -14.04
CA GLY A 565 38.71 -6.48 -13.18
C GLY A 565 37.70 -7.41 -12.49
N ARG A 566 37.36 -8.55 -13.09
CA ARG A 566 36.46 -9.55 -12.47
C ARG A 566 37.07 -10.22 -11.23
N GLN A 567 38.40 -10.37 -11.16
CA GLN A 567 39.06 -10.90 -9.97
C GLN A 567 39.10 -9.87 -8.83
N ARG A 568 39.30 -8.57 -9.14
CA ARG A 568 39.22 -7.49 -8.15
C ARG A 568 37.78 -7.25 -7.64
N LEU A 569 36.77 -7.40 -8.52
CA LEU A 569 35.36 -7.34 -8.11
C LEU A 569 34.98 -8.53 -7.21
N ARG A 570 35.44 -9.75 -7.50
CA ARG A 570 35.23 -10.89 -6.60
C ARG A 570 35.90 -10.70 -5.24
N ALA A 571 37.09 -10.10 -5.20
CA ALA A 571 37.80 -9.81 -3.95
C ALA A 571 37.14 -8.68 -3.14
N LYS A 572 36.47 -7.71 -3.79
CA LYS A 572 35.73 -6.63 -3.10
C LYS A 572 34.27 -6.97 -2.77
N LEU A 573 33.67 -7.97 -3.41
CA LEU A 573 32.32 -8.48 -3.11
C LEU A 573 32.32 -9.63 -2.08
N LEU A 574 33.49 -10.15 -1.72
CA LEU A 574 33.67 -11.03 -0.57
C LEU A 574 33.86 -10.16 0.68
N TRP A 575 32.75 -9.81 1.31
CA TRP A 575 32.57 -9.60 2.74
C TRP A 575 33.84 -9.27 3.55
N LYS A 576 34.11 -7.98 3.81
CA LYS A 576 34.66 -7.61 5.12
C LYS A 576 33.48 -7.59 6.11
N GLN A 577 33.26 -8.75 6.72
CA GLN A 577 32.56 -8.85 7.99
C GLN A 577 33.48 -8.19 9.03
N SER A 578 33.16 -6.97 9.47
CA SER A 578 33.88 -6.31 10.57
C SER A 578 32.95 -5.26 11.20
N GLY A 579 32.48 -5.35 12.45
CA GLY A 579 32.86 -6.31 13.48
C GLY A 579 34.35 -6.25 13.82
N ASP A 580 34.94 -5.05 13.88
CA ASP A 580 35.91 -4.68 14.92
C ASP A 580 36.43 -3.26 14.67
N PHE A 581 36.24 -2.41 15.67
CA PHE A 581 36.97 -1.16 15.84
C PHE A 581 38.35 -1.52 16.37
N THR A 582 39.41 -1.19 15.62
CA THR A 582 40.63 -0.53 16.13
C THR A 582 41.64 -0.25 15.00
N ASP A 583 42.20 0.95 15.11
CA ASP A 583 43.54 1.40 14.77
C ASP A 583 43.96 1.59 13.30
N SER A 584 44.13 2.89 12.99
CA SER A 584 45.25 3.52 12.30
C SER A 584 46.06 2.66 11.33
N ASP A 585 46.05 3.04 10.06
CA ASP A 585 47.24 3.69 9.49
C ASP A 585 46.89 4.54 8.28
N SER A 586 47.49 5.72 8.30
CA SER A 586 47.46 6.77 7.29
C SER A 586 48.33 6.36 6.12
N ASP A 587 47.72 6.10 4.96
CA ASP A 587 48.34 6.35 3.67
C ASP A 587 47.33 7.08 2.78
N SER A 588 47.64 8.36 2.58
CA SER A 588 47.01 9.27 1.64
C SER A 588 47.29 8.82 0.21
N ASP A 589 46.41 7.97 -0.32
CA ASP A 589 46.18 7.94 -1.76
C ASP A 589 45.09 8.98 -2.04
N ASP A 590 45.48 10.07 -2.69
CA ASP A 590 44.57 11.00 -3.33
C ASP A 590 43.62 10.19 -4.22
N PHE A 591 42.40 9.98 -3.73
CA PHE A 591 41.31 9.44 -4.53
C PHE A 591 40.95 10.50 -5.56
N GLU A 592 41.59 10.45 -6.73
CA GLU A 592 40.93 10.91 -7.94
C GLU A 592 39.58 10.18 -8.00
N GLU A 593 38.49 10.93 -7.74
CA GLU A 593 37.13 10.48 -7.98
C GLU A 593 37.10 9.88 -9.39
N ALA A 594 37.00 8.55 -9.47
CA ALA A 594 36.99 7.83 -10.73
C ALA A 594 36.01 8.52 -11.69
N GLU A 595 36.50 8.98 -12.85
CA GLU A 595 35.67 9.57 -13.91
C GLU A 595 34.37 8.76 -14.05
N GLY A 596 33.25 9.40 -13.72
CA GLY A 596 31.96 8.72 -13.59
C GLY A 596 31.55 8.02 -14.88
N ARG A 597 30.77 6.94 -14.78
CA ARG A 597 30.24 6.26 -15.97
C ARG A 597 29.27 7.19 -16.70
N TYR A 598 29.33 7.18 -18.03
CA TYR A 598 28.43 7.94 -18.88
C TYR A 598 27.51 7.02 -19.69
N PHE A 599 26.29 7.50 -19.92
CA PHE A 599 25.25 6.77 -20.63
C PHE A 599 24.65 7.62 -21.73
N ARG A 600 24.20 6.97 -22.81
CA ARG A 600 23.38 7.58 -23.85
C ARG A 600 22.01 6.93 -23.91
N LEU A 601 21.03 7.68 -24.36
CA LEU A 601 19.71 7.15 -24.67
C LEU A 601 19.75 6.32 -25.94
N SER A 602 19.07 5.17 -25.89
CA SER A 602 18.99 4.24 -27.00
C SER A 602 18.18 4.83 -28.17
N GLN A 603 18.74 4.76 -29.37
CA GLN A 603 18.11 5.24 -30.60
C GLN A 603 17.26 4.16 -31.31
N GLN A 604 16.98 3.05 -30.63
CA GLN A 604 16.13 2.00 -31.20
C GLN A 604 14.71 2.53 -31.43
N SER A 605 14.06 2.11 -32.52
CA SER A 605 12.78 2.67 -32.96
C SER A 605 11.62 2.53 -31.97
N ARG A 606 11.71 1.58 -31.01
CA ARG A 606 10.69 1.37 -29.94
C ARG A 606 11.02 2.07 -28.62
N CYS A 607 12.25 2.54 -28.45
CA CYS A 607 12.72 3.16 -27.20
C CYS A 607 11.97 4.47 -26.87
N PRO A 608 11.71 5.39 -27.83
CA PRO A 608 10.98 6.63 -27.56
C PRO A 608 9.57 6.42 -26.99
N ASP A 609 8.78 5.55 -27.62
CA ASP A 609 7.41 5.30 -27.19
C ASP A 609 7.36 4.65 -25.80
N PHE A 610 8.30 3.73 -25.53
CA PHE A 610 8.41 3.08 -24.23
C PHE A 610 8.89 4.04 -23.14
N PHE A 611 9.87 4.90 -23.44
CA PHE A 611 10.33 5.96 -22.55
C PHE A 611 9.21 6.93 -22.17
N LEU A 612 8.47 7.44 -23.15
CA LEU A 612 7.32 8.31 -22.92
C LEU A 612 6.22 7.61 -22.12
N PHE A 613 5.95 6.33 -22.41
CA PHE A 613 5.01 5.53 -21.64
C PHE A 613 5.41 5.47 -20.16
N LEU A 614 6.69 5.19 -19.85
CA LEU A 614 7.20 5.14 -18.48
C LEU A 614 7.11 6.49 -17.76
N CYS A 615 7.47 7.59 -18.41
CA CYS A 615 7.30 8.93 -17.83
C CYS A 615 5.83 9.23 -17.51
N ARG A 616 4.91 8.81 -18.38
CA ARG A 616 3.48 9.04 -18.21
C ARG A 616 2.86 8.28 -17.04
N LEU A 617 3.46 7.18 -16.58
CA LEU A 617 2.94 6.43 -15.43
C LEU A 617 2.91 7.27 -14.14
N LEU A 618 3.88 8.18 -13.95
CA LEU A 618 3.96 9.07 -12.78
C LEU A 618 3.26 10.42 -12.99
N ASN A 619 2.88 10.75 -14.23
CA ASN A 619 2.30 12.04 -14.59
C ASN A 619 1.06 12.41 -13.77
N PRO A 620 0.07 11.55 -13.49
CA PRO A 620 -1.11 11.94 -12.73
C PRO A 620 -0.76 12.56 -11.38
N LEU A 621 0.21 11.97 -10.68
CA LEU A 621 0.68 12.44 -9.38
C LEU A 621 1.55 13.70 -9.51
N LEU A 622 2.54 13.69 -10.43
CA LEU A 622 3.44 14.83 -10.60
C LEU A 622 2.69 16.08 -11.08
N LYS A 623 1.74 15.93 -12.02
CA LYS A 623 0.86 17.02 -12.47
C LYS A 623 -0.05 17.51 -11.35
N ALA A 624 -0.60 16.62 -10.51
CA ALA A 624 -1.36 17.06 -9.33
C ALA A 624 -0.50 17.88 -8.36
N PHE A 625 0.78 17.53 -8.18
CA PHE A 625 1.71 18.30 -7.36
C PHE A 625 2.08 19.64 -8.01
N ALA A 626 2.28 19.70 -9.32
CA ALA A 626 2.54 20.95 -10.04
C ALA A 626 1.31 21.87 -10.01
N GLN A 627 0.10 21.34 -10.21
CA GLN A 627 -1.15 22.10 -10.10
C GLN A 627 -1.39 22.57 -8.66
N ALA A 628 -1.03 21.76 -7.66
CA ALA A 628 -1.05 22.20 -6.27
C ALA A 628 -0.06 23.36 -6.02
N ALA A 629 1.13 23.33 -6.64
CA ALA A 629 2.09 24.43 -6.55
C ALA A 629 1.53 25.71 -7.19
N THR A 630 0.89 25.61 -8.36
CA THR A 630 0.22 26.77 -8.99
C THR A 630 -0.91 27.31 -8.12
N PHE A 631 -1.66 26.42 -7.44
CA PHE A 631 -2.76 26.77 -6.57
C PHE A 631 -2.32 27.57 -5.32
N LEU A 632 -1.04 27.51 -4.92
CA LEU A 632 -0.52 28.30 -3.79
C LEU A 632 -0.74 29.81 -3.99
N HIS A 633 -0.79 30.29 -5.24
CA HIS A 633 -1.07 31.70 -5.56
C HIS A 633 -2.53 32.10 -5.36
N GLN A 634 -3.46 31.14 -5.47
CA GLN A 634 -4.90 31.37 -5.49
C GLN A 634 -5.61 30.87 -4.22
N GLY A 635 -4.97 29.97 -3.47
CA GLY A 635 -5.55 29.33 -2.30
C GLY A 635 -5.81 30.29 -1.15
N GLN A 636 -6.97 30.15 -0.51
CA GLN A 636 -7.35 30.98 0.62
C GLN A 636 -6.76 30.39 1.90
N LEU A 637 -5.71 31.02 2.42
CA LEU A 637 -5.09 30.67 3.70
C LEU A 637 -5.21 31.85 4.70
N PRO A 638 -5.42 31.60 6.01
CA PRO A 638 -5.44 30.30 6.66
C PRO A 638 -6.79 29.58 6.60
N ASP A 639 -6.75 28.25 6.48
CA ASP A 639 -7.92 27.38 6.52
C ASP A 639 -7.60 26.08 7.27
N THR A 640 -8.62 25.29 7.60
CA THR A 640 -8.49 23.91 8.06
C THR A 640 -7.87 23.03 6.98
N GLU A 641 -7.22 21.93 7.39
CA GLU A 641 -6.60 20.98 6.45
C GLU A 641 -7.62 20.40 5.46
N SER A 642 -8.80 20.02 5.95
CA SER A 642 -9.91 19.53 5.11
C SER A 642 -10.44 20.61 4.18
N GLY A 643 -10.62 21.85 4.68
CA GLY A 643 -11.09 22.96 3.87
C GLY A 643 -10.13 23.28 2.72
N TYR A 644 -8.83 23.33 3.02
CA TYR A 644 -7.81 23.59 2.00
C TYR A 644 -7.72 22.47 0.95
N VAL A 645 -7.84 21.21 1.36
CA VAL A 645 -7.92 20.06 0.44
C VAL A 645 -9.15 20.16 -0.46
N GLU A 646 -10.31 20.56 0.07
CA GLU A 646 -11.52 20.75 -0.72
C GLU A 646 -11.38 21.89 -1.75
N GLN A 647 -10.77 23.01 -1.36
CA GLN A 647 -10.48 24.11 -2.29
C GLN A 647 -9.53 23.64 -3.41
N LEU A 648 -8.46 22.92 -3.08
CA LEU A 648 -7.54 22.36 -4.06
C LEU A 648 -8.25 21.38 -4.99
N LEU A 649 -9.09 20.49 -4.47
CA LEU A 649 -9.83 19.53 -5.29
C LEU A 649 -10.76 20.24 -6.30
N GLN A 650 -11.45 21.30 -5.88
CA GLN A 650 -12.27 22.12 -6.79
C GLN A 650 -11.43 22.76 -7.90
N PHE A 651 -10.24 23.27 -7.55
CA PHE A 651 -9.30 23.83 -8.52
C PHE A 651 -8.80 22.77 -9.52
N LEU A 652 -8.41 21.57 -9.04
CA LEU A 652 -8.00 20.46 -9.90
C LEU A 652 -9.12 20.02 -10.85
N GLN A 653 -10.36 19.98 -10.37
CA GLN A 653 -11.53 19.64 -11.19
C GLN A 653 -11.85 20.71 -12.24
N ALA A 654 -11.71 22.00 -11.91
CA ALA A 654 -11.90 23.09 -12.85
C ALA A 654 -10.83 23.05 -13.96
N THR A 655 -9.55 22.93 -13.56
CA THR A 655 -8.43 22.82 -14.50
C THR A 655 -8.55 21.58 -15.39
N ALA A 656 -9.00 20.46 -14.84
CA ALA A 656 -9.25 19.23 -15.61
C ALA A 656 -10.38 19.39 -16.66
N GLN A 657 -11.37 20.26 -16.42
CA GLN A 657 -12.40 20.56 -17.42
C GLN A 657 -11.87 21.42 -18.57
N GLU A 658 -10.91 22.30 -18.29
CA GLU A 658 -10.27 23.16 -19.29
C GLU A 658 -9.25 22.39 -20.13
N ASP A 659 -8.36 21.63 -19.49
CA ASP A 659 -7.27 20.93 -20.18
C ASP A 659 -7.66 19.52 -20.66
N GLY A 660 -8.77 18.96 -20.16
CA GLY A 660 -9.23 17.60 -20.45
C GLY A 660 -8.47 16.50 -19.68
N PHE A 661 -7.50 16.84 -18.82
CA PHE A 661 -6.73 15.91 -18.00
C PHE A 661 -7.41 15.62 -16.66
N PHE A 662 -8.34 14.68 -16.66
CA PHE A 662 -9.06 14.28 -15.45
C PHE A 662 -8.27 13.31 -14.56
N GLU A 663 -7.11 12.79 -14.97
CA GLU A 663 -6.36 11.81 -14.17
C GLU A 663 -5.82 12.40 -12.86
N CYS A 664 -5.58 13.71 -12.83
CA CYS A 664 -5.02 14.43 -11.68
C CYS A 664 -6.06 14.84 -10.64
N ALA A 665 -7.35 14.83 -10.99
CA ALA A 665 -8.45 15.36 -10.17
C ALA A 665 -8.97 14.37 -9.10
N ASP A 666 -8.17 13.36 -8.71
CA ASP A 666 -8.56 12.39 -7.69
C ASP A 666 -8.36 12.96 -6.27
N PRO A 667 -9.34 12.81 -5.36
CA PRO A 667 -9.25 13.32 -3.98
C PRO A 667 -8.02 12.81 -3.22
N SER A 668 -7.57 11.57 -3.48
CA SER A 668 -6.41 11.02 -2.78
C SER A 668 -5.10 11.71 -3.21
N LEU A 669 -5.01 12.19 -4.46
CA LEU A 669 -3.86 12.95 -4.94
C LEU A 669 -3.83 14.35 -4.35
N ALA A 670 -4.99 15.01 -4.21
CA ALA A 670 -5.09 16.32 -3.55
C ALA A 670 -4.62 16.26 -2.09
N ILE A 671 -5.06 15.26 -1.32
CA ILE A 671 -4.62 15.02 0.06
C ILE A 671 -3.11 14.81 0.11
N LYS A 672 -2.58 13.91 -0.74
CA LYS A 672 -1.14 13.63 -0.81
C LYS A 672 -0.33 14.88 -1.17
N ALA A 673 -0.84 15.75 -2.03
CA ALA A 673 -0.18 17.00 -2.40
C ALA A 673 -0.07 17.94 -1.19
N VAL A 674 -1.17 18.16 -0.47
CA VAL A 674 -1.19 19.02 0.73
C VAL A 674 -0.24 18.48 1.81
N TRP A 675 -0.25 17.17 2.06
CA TRP A 675 0.67 16.55 3.04
C TRP A 675 2.13 16.63 2.62
N THR A 676 2.41 16.41 1.33
CA THR A 676 3.77 16.57 0.80
C THR A 676 4.24 18.02 0.97
N PHE A 677 3.38 19.00 0.71
CA PHE A 677 3.74 20.41 0.90
C PHE A 677 3.89 20.81 2.36
N ARG A 678 3.15 20.15 3.27
CA ARG A 678 3.37 20.28 4.72
C ARG A 678 4.73 19.74 5.13
N ASP A 679 5.08 18.53 4.68
CA ASP A 679 6.36 17.89 5.02
C ASP A 679 7.56 18.63 4.39
N LEU A 680 7.38 19.29 3.24
CA LEU A 680 8.40 20.13 2.58
C LEU A 680 8.61 21.47 3.31
N GLY A 681 7.74 21.80 4.26
CA GLY A 681 7.74 23.10 4.96
C GLY A 681 7.13 24.25 4.15
N VAL A 682 6.41 23.97 3.06
CA VAL A 682 5.67 24.99 2.29
C VAL A 682 4.45 25.45 3.10
N LEU A 683 3.71 24.49 3.63
CA LEU A 683 2.55 24.71 4.50
C LEU A 683 2.93 24.38 5.96
N GLN A 684 2.51 25.21 6.89
CA GLN A 684 2.76 25.03 8.32
C GLN A 684 1.44 24.95 9.08
N GLN A 685 1.30 23.96 9.95
CA GLN A 685 0.13 23.82 10.80
C GLN A 685 0.35 24.60 12.10
N LYS A 686 -0.56 25.52 12.44
CA LYS A 686 -0.55 26.26 13.71
C LYS A 686 -1.82 25.96 14.51
N PRO A 687 -1.71 25.79 15.84
CA PRO A 687 -2.89 25.61 16.67
C PRO A 687 -3.74 26.89 16.69
N SER A 688 -5.04 26.75 16.47
CA SER A 688 -6.03 27.83 16.52
C SER A 688 -7.25 27.38 17.34
N PRO A 689 -8.03 28.29 17.96
CA PRO A 689 -9.23 27.93 18.73
C PRO A 689 -10.29 27.15 17.94
N ALA A 690 -10.30 27.24 16.61
CA ALA A 690 -11.21 26.46 15.77
C ALA A 690 -10.62 25.11 15.28
N GLY A 691 -9.43 24.72 15.78
CA GLY A 691 -8.67 23.56 15.35
C GLY A 691 -7.34 23.94 14.70
N PRO A 692 -6.49 22.97 14.33
CA PRO A 692 -5.24 23.26 13.67
C PRO A 692 -5.48 23.87 12.28
N MET A 693 -4.94 25.06 12.04
CA MET A 693 -5.06 25.79 10.77
C MET A 693 -3.76 25.68 9.97
N LEU A 694 -3.88 25.54 8.66
CA LEU A 694 -2.78 25.61 7.72
C LEU A 694 -2.47 27.07 7.40
N HIS A 695 -1.20 27.41 7.42
CA HIS A 695 -0.66 28.70 7.01
C HIS A 695 0.43 28.48 5.98
N LEU A 696 0.60 29.45 5.08
CA LEU A 696 1.77 29.49 4.22
C LEU A 696 3.01 29.83 5.05
N SER A 697 4.09 29.09 4.85
CA SER A 697 5.37 29.37 5.49
C SER A 697 5.92 30.74 5.07
N PRO A 698 6.67 31.43 5.95
CA PRO A 698 7.25 32.74 5.61
C PRO A 698 8.28 32.65 4.47
N THR A 699 8.89 31.49 4.27
CA THR A 699 9.83 31.20 3.17
C THR A 699 9.11 31.18 1.83
N PHE A 700 7.97 30.50 1.74
CA PHE A 700 7.19 30.41 0.50
C PHE A 700 6.14 31.51 0.34
N ALA A 701 6.08 32.50 1.24
CA ALA A 701 5.28 33.71 1.07
C ALA A 701 5.74 34.60 -0.10
N ARG A 702 7.00 34.45 -0.54
CA ARG A 702 7.52 35.14 -1.73
C ARG A 702 7.14 34.37 -2.99
N GLN A 703 6.60 35.08 -3.97
CA GLN A 703 6.20 34.51 -5.27
C GLN A 703 7.37 33.78 -5.97
N ASP A 704 8.57 34.36 -5.98
CA ASP A 704 9.77 33.74 -6.56
C ASP A 704 10.04 32.32 -6.04
N ASN A 705 9.75 32.06 -4.76
CA ASN A 705 9.98 30.76 -4.15
C ASN A 705 8.88 29.75 -4.50
N GLN A 706 7.66 30.22 -4.76
CA GLN A 706 6.56 29.39 -5.27
C GLN A 706 6.83 28.99 -6.73
N GLU A 707 7.28 29.92 -7.55
CA GLU A 707 7.67 29.66 -8.95
C GLU A 707 8.83 28.66 -9.04
N LYS A 708 9.83 28.77 -8.15
CA LYS A 708 10.92 27.77 -8.04
C LYS A 708 10.42 26.37 -7.67
N LEU A 709 9.44 26.27 -6.77
CA LEU A 709 8.82 24.99 -6.41
C LEU A 709 8.08 24.38 -7.60
N GLU A 710 7.33 25.21 -8.31
CA GLU A 710 6.61 24.81 -9.52
C GLU A 710 7.57 24.29 -10.59
N GLN A 711 8.62 25.07 -10.91
CA GLN A 711 9.67 24.67 -11.86
C GLN A 711 10.39 23.38 -11.44
N PHE A 712 10.66 23.21 -10.14
CA PHE A 712 11.26 22.00 -9.60
C PHE A 712 10.41 20.74 -9.78
N ILE A 713 9.07 20.85 -9.75
CA ILE A 713 8.18 19.72 -9.99
C ILE A 713 7.99 19.53 -11.50
N GLN A 714 7.86 20.62 -12.26
CA GLN A 714 7.69 20.62 -13.71
C GLN A 714 8.85 19.98 -14.44
N GLN A 715 10.09 20.02 -13.91
CA GLN A 715 11.23 19.27 -14.46
C GLN A 715 11.12 17.74 -14.36
N PHE A 716 10.09 17.15 -13.73
CA PHE A 716 9.84 15.70 -13.81
C PHE A 716 8.63 15.28 -14.67
N ILE A 717 7.78 16.21 -15.11
CA ILE A 717 6.53 15.93 -15.84
C ILE A 717 6.74 15.84 -17.35
N CYS A 718 6.34 14.72 -17.97
CA CYS A 718 6.36 14.58 -19.44
C CYS A 718 5.04 15.05 -20.09
N GLY A 719 5.13 15.65 -21.28
CA GLY A 719 4.01 16.15 -22.08
C GLY A 719 3.05 15.11 -22.62
#